data_AF-A0A7C1WNS2-F1
#
_entry.id   AF-A0A7C1WNS2-F1
#
_cell.length_a   1.000
_cell.length_b   1.000
_cell.length_c   1.000
_cell.angle_alpha   90.00
_cell.angle_beta   90.00
_cell.angle_gamma   90.00
#
_symmetry.space_group_name_H-M   'P 1'
#
loop_
_entity.id
_entity.type
_entity.pdbx_description
1 polymer ?
#
loop_
_entity_poly.entity_id
_entity_poly.type
_entity_poly.pdbx_seq_one_letter_code
_entity_poly.pdbx_strand_id
1 'polypeptide(L)'
;MPRFTIKLADSCLNLGAFYDLEKPLPFMVRLLSQTGTQGVTFPINDRKTGTELSEDPGTRVAFFQTPELPEGLYRLEIYSPFTNRPLIVQDNLRLGPKGSTFKFSLPDSEIDTDDPKLQANTVAMDVLADAPYCLRKRADGILPDLPVLILVKDIPDDGVTIKSLEFRCRQGGKTTVFPPGLIKNLENFPFERRLKPTFGPSGSGLGETPWWFLLYIDTKMLYQAPSTYLSRGAYSGYSSVDFLEFEVEIGYQGRWWIHHSSTTVLRTMFLNPLPQFEDWCYGDTHYHSIYTENPAEFGGPLIPTAEVARAVGLDWLFLTDHSWDFTWDKNMRPLKPEEKWLKFLDWAPTVSTQQGPDSVLIVPAEEITVRTVLADPPQPSGQPHSPTSEPCGLALHMLSFEAGPEGLVQDHFFIGEFTLSETLAKLAEAAASSPAKPLVFAAHPGSTGYPWGSDDCAQVKQSPLFGGLQVFNERVTCERKVFGIDVHEYDIYSAKVEPKDKNPYKELDHALEKVWRDHFLLPTVQNFTMQSALSCTILGGSDAHMDFNFALRPNPIYVLLIFTDNAFGKVRTLAYIPGFKKTSSYAEQKELLVRALRRGCCVVTDGPVVIPTLVITHKDNTVTRLVCGVTQDENSPFYSLQEGDSFALEYQLEVPEESRGVKTEIRLFYPQKRDKELFEAKDTIDITQGRISLDSKVQSAREFLKAIYFRIECNTVAEDNKMIGYCCTNPIWITWE
;
A
#
# COMPACT_ATOMS: atom_id res chain seq x y z
N MET A 1 22.59 -29.65 -9.48
CA MET A 1 23.37 -28.70 -8.67
C MET A 1 22.71 -28.64 -7.30
N PRO A 2 23.43 -28.77 -6.18
CA PRO A 2 22.79 -28.66 -4.87
C PRO A 2 22.42 -27.18 -4.65
N ARG A 3 21.16 -26.94 -4.30
CA ARG A 3 20.64 -25.63 -3.87
C ARG A 3 20.91 -25.49 -2.37
N PHE A 4 21.40 -24.33 -1.94
CA PHE A 4 21.66 -24.00 -0.55
C PHE A 4 20.42 -23.34 0.08
N THR A 5 20.09 -23.71 1.30
CA THR A 5 18.95 -23.17 2.07
C THR A 5 19.43 -22.82 3.47
N ILE A 6 19.38 -21.53 3.83
CA ILE A 6 19.65 -21.05 5.19
C ILE A 6 18.36 -21.23 6.00
N LYS A 7 18.40 -22.01 7.09
CA LYS A 7 17.28 -22.16 8.04
C LYS A 7 17.63 -21.47 9.37
N LEU A 8 16.99 -20.35 9.64
CA LEU A 8 16.95 -19.71 10.96
C LEU A 8 15.93 -20.45 11.85
N ALA A 9 16.12 -20.39 13.18
CA ALA A 9 15.34 -21.18 14.15
C ALA A 9 13.84 -20.89 14.10
N ASP A 10 13.06 -21.83 14.67
CA ASP A 10 11.60 -22.03 14.54
C ASP A 10 10.67 -20.88 15.00
N SER A 11 11.18 -19.65 15.12
CA SER A 11 10.39 -18.45 15.42
C SER A 11 10.80 -17.17 14.68
N CYS A 12 11.79 -17.17 13.78
CA CYS A 12 12.13 -15.96 13.00
C CYS A 12 12.67 -16.28 11.59
N LEU A 13 11.97 -15.75 10.57
CA LEU A 13 12.39 -15.51 9.18
C LEU A 13 13.01 -16.70 8.40
N ASN A 14 12.17 -17.40 7.63
CA ASN A 14 12.63 -18.39 6.65
C ASN A 14 13.01 -17.68 5.32
N LEU A 15 14.29 -17.34 5.15
CA LEU A 15 14.81 -16.52 4.04
C LEU A 15 15.02 -17.29 2.71
N GLY A 16 14.84 -18.62 2.71
CA GLY A 16 15.21 -19.49 1.58
C GLY A 16 14.30 -19.43 0.35
N ALA A 17 13.07 -18.89 0.47
CA ALA A 17 12.08 -18.92 -0.61
C ALA A 17 12.14 -17.74 -1.59
N PHE A 18 12.96 -16.72 -1.31
CA PHE A 18 12.91 -15.43 -2.01
C PHE A 18 13.89 -15.25 -3.18
N TYR A 19 14.59 -16.30 -3.65
CA TYR A 19 15.81 -16.11 -4.45
C TYR A 19 16.00 -16.94 -5.72
N ASP A 20 16.54 -16.25 -6.74
CA ASP A 20 17.52 -16.76 -7.70
C ASP A 20 18.94 -16.44 -7.17
N LEU A 21 19.70 -17.47 -6.78
CA LEU A 21 20.93 -17.40 -5.96
C LEU A 21 22.20 -16.98 -6.74
N GLU A 22 22.11 -16.35 -7.90
CA GLU A 22 23.29 -16.06 -8.73
C GLU A 22 24.16 -14.88 -8.28
N LYS A 23 23.73 -14.07 -7.29
CA LYS A 23 24.51 -12.92 -6.78
C LYS A 23 24.68 -12.95 -5.25
N PRO A 24 25.90 -13.17 -4.72
CA PRO A 24 26.14 -13.22 -3.28
C PRO A 24 26.16 -11.83 -2.64
N LEU A 25 25.60 -11.72 -1.42
CA LEU A 25 25.73 -10.55 -0.54
C LEU A 25 27.12 -10.56 0.16
N PRO A 26 27.89 -9.47 0.12
CA PRO A 26 29.22 -9.43 0.75
C PRO A 26 29.13 -8.98 2.21
N PHE A 27 29.32 -9.88 3.17
CA PHE A 27 29.65 -9.49 4.55
C PHE A 27 31.16 -9.26 4.66
N MET A 28 31.59 -8.29 5.48
CA MET A 28 33.00 -8.04 5.74
C MET A 28 33.39 -8.64 7.09
N VAL A 29 34.26 -9.64 7.08
CA VAL A 29 34.81 -10.21 8.31
C VAL A 29 36.14 -9.55 8.61
N ARG A 30 36.31 -9.12 9.85
CA ARG A 30 37.59 -8.64 10.38
C ARG A 30 38.00 -9.50 11.54
N LEU A 31 39.23 -10.01 11.46
CA LEU A 31 39.88 -10.73 12.55
C LEU A 31 41.02 -9.86 13.05
N LEU A 32 41.00 -9.48 14.34
CA LEU A 32 42.03 -8.67 14.99
C LEU A 32 42.76 -9.54 16.02
N SER A 33 44.07 -9.73 15.86
CA SER A 33 44.87 -10.43 16.89
C SER A 33 44.81 -9.63 18.19
N GLN A 34 44.57 -10.31 19.32
CA GLN A 34 44.53 -9.65 20.63
C GLN A 34 45.88 -9.06 21.07
N THR A 35 46.98 -9.51 20.47
CA THR A 35 48.30 -8.90 20.66
C THR A 35 48.43 -7.55 19.96
N GLY A 36 47.45 -7.16 19.15
CA GLY A 36 47.41 -5.90 18.39
C GLY A 36 48.35 -5.85 17.18
N THR A 37 49.06 -6.94 16.89
CA THR A 37 50.15 -6.94 15.89
C THR A 37 49.70 -7.30 14.48
N GLN A 38 48.54 -7.95 14.30
CA GLN A 38 48.03 -8.39 13.00
C GLN A 38 46.50 -8.36 12.96
N GLY A 39 45.93 -7.89 11.85
CA GLY A 39 44.51 -8.01 11.59
C GLY A 39 44.25 -8.20 10.10
N VAL A 40 43.26 -9.02 9.75
CA VAL A 40 42.88 -9.27 8.36
C VAL A 40 41.40 -9.00 8.20
N THR A 41 41.07 -8.25 7.16
CA THR A 41 39.72 -7.95 6.75
C THR A 41 39.49 -8.61 5.39
N PHE A 42 38.44 -9.42 5.25
CA PHE A 42 38.12 -10.11 4.01
C PHE A 42 36.60 -10.19 3.80
N PRO A 43 36.15 -10.11 2.55
CA PRO A 43 34.75 -10.34 2.21
C PRO A 43 34.44 -11.84 2.31
N ILE A 44 33.28 -12.20 2.86
CA ILE A 44 32.75 -13.55 2.72
C ILE A 44 32.05 -13.63 1.36
N ASN A 45 32.43 -14.63 0.53
CA ASN A 45 32.03 -14.87 -0.87
C ASN A 45 32.97 -14.35 -1.99
N ASP A 46 34.26 -14.14 -1.72
CA ASP A 46 35.22 -14.05 -2.84
C ASP A 46 35.63 -15.45 -3.32
N ARG A 47 34.99 -15.92 -4.40
CA ARG A 47 35.35 -17.18 -5.10
C ARG A 47 36.83 -17.25 -5.50
N LYS A 48 37.55 -16.13 -5.61
CA LYS A 48 39.00 -16.11 -5.91
C LYS A 48 39.87 -16.39 -4.68
N THR A 49 39.36 -16.22 -3.47
CA THR A 49 40.11 -16.44 -2.22
C THR A 49 39.86 -17.81 -1.58
N GLY A 50 38.92 -18.60 -2.11
CA GLY A 50 38.57 -19.93 -1.58
C GLY A 50 37.73 -19.92 -0.31
N THR A 51 37.21 -18.75 0.10
CA THR A 51 36.35 -18.62 1.29
C THR A 51 34.87 -18.75 0.89
N GLU A 52 34.42 -19.98 0.69
CA GLU A 52 33.00 -20.29 0.52
C GLU A 52 32.30 -20.42 1.89
N LEU A 53 31.13 -19.79 2.01
CA LEU A 53 30.18 -20.01 3.09
C LEU A 53 29.53 -21.38 2.85
N SER A 54 29.71 -22.32 3.78
CA SER A 54 29.02 -23.61 3.75
C SER A 54 28.28 -23.82 5.06
N GLU A 55 27.13 -24.48 4.99
CA GLU A 55 26.34 -24.90 6.15
C GLU A 55 26.38 -26.42 6.30
N ASP A 56 26.42 -26.89 7.54
CA ASP A 56 26.20 -28.31 7.87
C ASP A 56 24.68 -28.49 8.12
N PRO A 57 23.96 -29.22 7.25
CA PRO A 57 22.50 -29.32 7.28
C PRO A 57 21.94 -29.85 8.61
N GLY A 58 22.74 -30.55 9.41
CA GLY A 58 22.32 -31.11 10.69
C GLY A 58 22.54 -30.21 11.90
N THR A 59 23.34 -29.13 11.80
CA THR A 59 23.82 -28.39 12.97
C THR A 59 23.54 -26.88 12.96
N ARG A 60 22.99 -26.30 11.88
CA ARG A 60 22.68 -24.85 11.77
C ARG A 60 23.88 -23.93 12.02
N VAL A 61 25.09 -24.38 11.66
CA VAL A 61 26.33 -23.61 11.87
C VAL A 61 26.87 -23.13 10.53
N ALA A 62 27.21 -21.84 10.45
CA ALA A 62 27.88 -21.24 9.30
C ALA A 62 29.40 -21.37 9.45
N PHE A 63 30.10 -21.59 8.34
CA PHE A 63 31.56 -21.73 8.33
C PHE A 63 32.18 -20.81 7.30
N PHE A 64 33.35 -20.25 7.62
CA PHE A 64 34.28 -19.73 6.63
C PHE A 64 35.66 -20.31 6.88
N GLN A 65 36.44 -20.48 5.81
CA GLN A 65 37.85 -20.84 5.93
C GLN A 65 38.63 -19.58 6.29
N THR A 66 39.45 -19.64 7.34
CA THR A 66 40.24 -18.47 7.74
C THR A 66 41.35 -18.21 6.70
N PRO A 67 41.70 -16.95 6.44
CA PRO A 67 42.95 -16.62 5.75
C PRO A 67 44.15 -17.23 6.50
N GLU A 68 45.34 -17.27 5.88
CA GLU A 68 46.58 -17.81 6.48
C GLU A 68 47.07 -17.01 7.71
N LEU A 69 46.32 -17.06 8.80
CA LEU A 69 46.58 -16.40 10.06
C LEU A 69 47.35 -17.34 11.00
N PRO A 70 48.32 -16.83 11.79
CA PRO A 70 48.98 -17.62 12.83
C PRO A 70 47.99 -18.12 13.89
N GLU A 71 48.26 -19.27 14.50
CA GLU A 71 47.51 -19.77 15.65
C GLU A 71 47.53 -18.72 16.78
N GLY A 72 46.38 -18.42 17.37
CA GLY A 72 46.28 -17.39 18.40
C GLY A 72 44.85 -16.99 18.76
N LEU A 73 44.74 -16.03 19.67
CA LEU A 73 43.47 -15.41 20.05
C LEU A 73 43.20 -14.17 19.20
N TYR A 74 42.01 -14.11 18.64
CA TYR A 74 41.53 -13.04 17.78
C TYR A 74 40.21 -12.49 18.30
N ARG A 75 39.91 -11.25 17.93
CA ARG A 75 38.59 -10.67 17.99
C ARG A 75 37.98 -10.77 16.59
N LEU A 76 36.86 -11.45 16.48
CA LEU A 76 36.05 -11.51 15.27
C LEU A 76 35.05 -10.37 15.28
N GLU A 77 35.05 -9.60 14.21
CA GLU A 77 34.11 -8.54 13.95
C GLU A 77 33.47 -8.82 12.59
N ILE A 78 32.17 -9.14 12.58
CA ILE A 78 31.41 -9.27 11.32
C ILE A 78 30.71 -7.94 11.11
N TYR A 79 31.12 -7.25 10.06
CA TYR A 79 30.55 -5.97 9.67
C TYR A 79 29.41 -6.19 8.69
N SER A 80 28.35 -5.42 8.92
CA SER A 80 27.42 -5.09 7.85
C SER A 80 28.23 -4.42 6.73
N PRO A 81 28.01 -4.73 5.45
CA PRO A 81 28.59 -3.95 4.37
C PRO A 81 28.13 -2.49 4.38
N PHE A 82 27.11 -2.15 5.18
CA PHE A 82 26.44 -0.86 5.18
C PHE A 82 26.76 0.01 6.39
N THR A 83 27.13 -0.61 7.52
CA THR A 83 27.55 0.12 8.72
C THR A 83 29.01 -0.16 8.96
N ASN A 84 29.85 0.86 9.09
CA ASN A 84 31.25 0.70 9.52
C ASN A 84 31.37 0.29 11.01
N ARG A 85 30.31 -0.30 11.55
CA ARG A 85 30.16 -0.86 12.90
C ARG A 85 29.99 -2.37 12.78
N PRO A 86 30.63 -3.16 13.66
CA PRO A 86 30.46 -4.60 13.66
C PRO A 86 29.06 -4.97 14.16
N LEU A 87 28.35 -5.81 13.40
CA LEU A 87 27.08 -6.42 13.80
C LEU A 87 27.30 -7.50 14.85
N ILE A 88 28.37 -8.27 14.70
CA ILE A 88 28.76 -9.34 15.62
C ILE A 88 30.18 -9.07 16.06
N VAL A 89 30.42 -9.10 17.37
CA VAL A 89 31.75 -9.03 17.97
C VAL A 89 31.93 -10.23 18.86
N GLN A 90 32.96 -11.05 18.59
CA GLN A 90 33.35 -12.16 19.43
C GLN A 90 34.82 -12.01 19.81
N ASP A 91 35.07 -11.77 21.09
CA ASP A 91 36.42 -11.72 21.65
C ASP A 91 36.95 -13.13 21.96
N ASN A 92 38.27 -13.25 22.05
CA ASN A 92 38.97 -14.49 22.39
C ASN A 92 38.72 -15.67 21.43
N LEU A 93 38.45 -15.39 20.17
CA LEU A 93 38.34 -16.39 19.10
C LEU A 93 39.67 -17.12 18.92
N ARG A 94 39.74 -18.39 19.33
CA ARG A 94 40.96 -19.17 19.16
C ARG A 94 40.99 -19.79 17.77
N LEU A 95 41.88 -19.29 16.92
CA LEU A 95 42.11 -19.90 15.60
C LEU A 95 43.05 -21.09 15.75
N GLY A 96 42.67 -22.22 15.14
CA GLY A 96 43.48 -23.44 15.09
C GLY A 96 44.62 -23.35 14.05
N PRO A 97 45.32 -24.47 13.78
CA PRO A 97 46.38 -24.55 12.79
C PRO A 97 45.94 -24.09 11.39
N LYS A 98 46.90 -23.68 10.56
CA LYS A 98 46.68 -23.20 9.18
C LYS A 98 45.66 -24.05 8.40
N GLY A 99 44.63 -23.40 7.84
CA GLY A 99 43.60 -24.04 7.03
C GLY A 99 42.41 -24.62 7.81
N SER A 100 42.35 -24.40 9.13
CA SER A 100 41.22 -24.82 9.96
C SER A 100 39.92 -24.15 9.51
N THR A 101 38.87 -24.94 9.33
CA THR A 101 37.50 -24.44 9.13
C THR A 101 37.00 -23.86 10.44
N PHE A 102 36.69 -22.56 10.47
CA PHE A 102 36.14 -21.95 11.67
C PHE A 102 34.62 -22.12 11.67
N LYS A 103 34.12 -22.70 12.76
CA LYS A 103 32.69 -22.84 13.00
C LYS A 103 32.21 -21.70 13.88
N PHE A 104 31.37 -20.83 13.32
CA PHE A 104 30.65 -19.85 14.10
C PHE A 104 29.17 -20.16 13.96
N SER A 105 28.53 -20.48 15.08
CA SER A 105 27.09 -20.37 15.16
C SER A 105 26.79 -18.90 15.40
N LEU A 106 25.73 -18.37 14.79
CA LEU A 106 25.02 -17.28 15.45
C LEU A 106 24.72 -17.81 16.86
N PRO A 107 25.01 -17.05 17.94
CA PRO A 107 24.85 -17.54 19.30
C PRO A 107 23.53 -18.29 19.42
N ASP A 108 23.55 -19.51 20.00
CA ASP A 108 22.38 -20.36 20.19
C ASP A 108 21.31 -19.56 20.95
N SER A 109 20.43 -18.85 20.25
CA SER A 109 19.15 -18.26 20.67
C SER A 109 19.04 -17.62 22.08
N GLU A 110 20.14 -17.28 22.75
CA GLU A 110 20.20 -16.28 23.80
C GLU A 110 20.73 -14.98 23.19
N ILE A 111 20.21 -14.60 22.01
CA ILE A 111 19.72 -13.23 21.94
C ILE A 111 18.67 -13.22 23.03
N ASP A 112 19.03 -12.68 24.19
CA ASP A 112 18.09 -12.49 25.28
C ASP A 112 16.91 -11.73 24.67
N THR A 113 15.85 -12.46 24.32
CA THR A 113 14.61 -11.88 23.81
C THR A 113 13.94 -11.05 24.90
N ASP A 114 14.39 -11.21 26.14
CA ASP A 114 14.04 -10.39 27.28
C ASP A 114 15.05 -9.24 27.51
N ASP A 115 16.14 -9.09 26.71
CA ASP A 115 16.99 -7.89 26.70
C ASP A 115 16.42 -6.88 25.69
N PRO A 116 15.66 -5.86 26.15
CA PRO A 116 15.01 -4.89 25.28
C PRO A 116 16.03 -4.03 24.51
N LYS A 117 17.33 -4.13 24.84
CA LYS A 117 18.41 -3.40 24.18
C LYS A 117 18.91 -4.07 22.90
N LEU A 118 18.71 -5.38 22.76
CA LEU A 118 19.11 -6.16 21.57
C LEU A 118 17.97 -6.31 20.57
N GLN A 119 16.71 -6.18 21.03
CA GLN A 119 15.53 -6.02 20.19
C GLN A 119 15.29 -4.57 19.76
N ALA A 120 16.33 -3.73 19.81
CA ALA A 120 16.28 -2.39 19.27
C ALA A 120 16.12 -2.49 17.75
N ASN A 121 14.98 -2.03 17.27
CA ASN A 121 14.75 -1.64 15.88
C ASN A 121 16.04 -1.00 15.33
N THR A 122 16.68 -1.62 14.33
CA THR A 122 18.10 -1.38 14.02
C THR A 122 18.38 -0.05 13.30
N VAL A 123 17.42 0.88 13.25
CA VAL A 123 17.52 2.08 12.40
C VAL A 123 16.95 3.35 13.06
N ALA A 124 17.38 3.65 14.29
CA ALA A 124 17.18 4.94 14.97
C ALA A 124 15.74 5.28 15.42
N MET A 125 15.63 6.15 16.41
CA MET A 125 14.37 6.77 16.81
C MET A 125 13.76 7.44 15.58
N ASP A 126 12.60 6.99 15.14
CA ASP A 126 11.95 7.46 13.91
C ASP A 126 11.39 8.86 14.13
N VAL A 127 12.23 9.86 13.86
CA VAL A 127 11.86 11.26 13.73
C VAL A 127 11.65 11.53 12.24
N LEU A 128 10.39 11.47 11.81
CA LEU A 128 9.99 11.53 10.41
C LEU A 128 9.13 12.77 10.15
N ALA A 129 9.27 13.34 8.97
CA ALA A 129 8.37 14.36 8.45
C ALA A 129 7.71 13.85 7.17
N ASP A 130 6.42 14.12 7.01
CA ASP A 130 5.70 13.80 5.78
C ASP A 130 4.58 14.80 5.48
N ALA A 131 4.17 14.87 4.21
CA ALA A 131 3.15 15.79 3.72
C ALA A 131 2.49 15.25 2.44
N PRO A 132 1.24 15.59 2.12
CA PRO A 132 0.60 15.10 0.91
C PRO A 132 1.41 15.43 -0.35
N TYR A 133 1.49 14.48 -1.28
CA TYR A 133 2.10 14.66 -2.60
C TYR A 133 1.35 15.71 -3.43
N CYS A 134 0.08 15.99 -3.12
CA CYS A 134 -0.70 17.04 -3.76
C CYS A 134 -1.72 17.71 -2.83
N LEU A 135 -2.06 18.96 -3.14
CA LEU A 135 -3.22 19.65 -2.61
C LEU A 135 -4.22 19.89 -3.73
N ARG A 136 -5.48 19.55 -3.46
CA ARG A 136 -6.59 19.86 -4.37
C ARG A 136 -7.26 21.14 -3.92
N LYS A 137 -7.51 22.05 -4.86
CA LYS A 137 -8.47 23.14 -4.63
C LYS A 137 -9.82 22.53 -4.28
N ARG A 138 -10.54 23.15 -3.35
CA ARG A 138 -11.94 22.84 -3.08
C ARG A 138 -12.83 23.35 -4.21
N ALA A 139 -14.11 22.99 -4.19
CA ALA A 139 -15.09 23.43 -5.19
C ALA A 139 -15.23 24.96 -5.29
N ASP A 140 -14.92 25.70 -4.21
CA ASP A 140 -14.86 27.17 -4.18
C ASP A 140 -13.56 27.76 -4.77
N GLY A 141 -12.66 26.91 -5.27
CA GLY A 141 -11.37 27.29 -5.84
C GLY A 141 -10.28 27.59 -4.80
N ILE A 142 -10.57 27.48 -3.50
CA ILE A 142 -9.62 27.76 -2.42
C ILE A 142 -8.77 26.52 -2.14
N LEU A 143 -7.46 26.70 -2.06
CA LEU A 143 -6.54 25.67 -1.57
C LEU A 143 -6.62 25.57 -0.05
N PRO A 144 -6.67 24.35 0.52
CA PRO A 144 -6.47 24.17 1.95
C PRO A 144 -5.04 24.59 2.34
N ASP A 145 -4.81 24.84 3.62
CA ASP A 145 -3.45 24.91 4.15
C ASP A 145 -2.80 23.51 4.03
N LEU A 146 -1.48 23.45 3.80
CA LEU A 146 -0.75 22.20 3.58
C LEU A 146 -0.46 21.50 4.92
N PRO A 147 -1.08 20.35 5.24
CA PRO A 147 -0.73 19.61 6.44
C PRO A 147 0.68 19.00 6.30
N VAL A 148 1.50 19.16 7.34
CA VAL A 148 2.78 18.48 7.49
C VAL A 148 2.78 17.73 8.81
N LEU A 149 2.91 16.42 8.72
CA LEU A 149 3.02 15.52 9.85
C LEU A 149 4.48 15.42 10.28
N ILE A 150 4.73 15.58 11.57
CA ILE A 150 5.99 15.21 12.21
C ILE A 150 5.69 14.03 13.12
N LEU A 151 6.20 12.85 12.81
CA LEU A 151 6.08 11.66 13.64
C LEU A 151 7.36 11.47 14.43
N VAL A 152 7.22 11.14 15.71
CA VAL A 152 8.32 10.74 16.59
C VAL A 152 7.94 9.43 17.25
N LYS A 153 8.64 8.37 16.87
CA LYS A 153 8.36 6.99 17.27
C LYS A 153 9.62 6.30 17.81
N ASP A 154 9.43 5.17 18.50
CA ASP A 154 10.49 4.31 19.07
C ASP A 154 11.44 5.05 20.01
N ILE A 155 10.89 6.00 20.78
CA ILE A 155 11.60 6.77 21.80
C ILE A 155 11.72 5.94 23.09
N PRO A 156 12.93 5.69 23.61
CA PRO A 156 13.11 5.03 24.90
C PRO A 156 12.49 5.82 26.06
N ASP A 157 12.17 5.13 27.17
CA ASP A 157 11.56 5.68 28.40
C ASP A 157 12.30 6.92 28.97
N ASP A 158 13.59 7.11 28.64
CA ASP A 158 14.40 8.25 29.06
C ASP A 158 14.21 9.52 28.20
N GLY A 159 13.41 9.43 27.13
CA GLY A 159 12.83 10.54 26.38
C GLY A 159 13.72 11.12 25.27
N VAL A 160 13.06 11.65 24.24
CA VAL A 160 13.65 12.51 23.19
C VAL A 160 13.13 13.91 23.37
N THR A 161 14.00 14.90 23.23
CA THR A 161 13.59 16.30 23.18
C THR A 161 13.82 16.86 21.78
N ILE A 162 12.75 17.31 21.12
CA ILE A 162 12.87 18.12 19.90
C ILE A 162 13.47 19.48 20.27
N LYS A 163 14.60 19.82 19.66
CA LYS A 163 15.38 21.05 19.91
C LYS A 163 15.14 22.12 18.87
N SER A 164 14.97 21.71 17.62
CA SER A 164 14.69 22.62 16.51
C SER A 164 13.77 21.92 15.52
N LEU A 165 12.99 22.75 14.84
CA LEU A 165 12.19 22.35 13.70
C LEU A 165 12.30 23.49 12.69
N GLU A 166 12.96 23.23 11.56
CA GLU A 166 13.21 24.23 10.53
C GLU A 166 12.63 23.78 9.20
N PHE A 167 11.88 24.67 8.56
CA PHE A 167 11.33 24.45 7.24
C PHE A 167 12.05 25.35 6.24
N ARG A 168 12.49 24.77 5.13
CA ARG A 168 13.17 25.51 4.07
C ARG A 168 12.55 25.23 2.72
N CYS A 169 12.26 26.27 1.96
CA CYS A 169 11.91 26.13 0.56
C CYS A 169 13.14 25.73 -0.25
N ARG A 170 13.00 24.83 -1.23
CA ARG A 170 14.00 24.57 -2.27
C ARG A 170 13.46 25.06 -3.60
N GLN A 171 14.16 26.02 -4.21
CA GLN A 171 13.74 26.61 -5.49
C GLN A 171 14.96 26.97 -6.33
N GLY A 172 15.05 26.44 -7.55
CA GLY A 172 16.15 26.75 -8.48
C GLY A 172 17.55 26.45 -7.91
N GLY A 173 17.68 25.40 -7.10
CA GLY A 173 18.92 25.02 -6.42
C GLY A 173 19.30 25.90 -5.22
N LYS A 174 18.45 26.84 -4.82
CA LYS A 174 18.60 27.64 -3.59
C LYS A 174 17.68 27.10 -2.50
N THR A 175 18.17 27.16 -1.28
CA THR A 175 17.41 26.81 -0.08
C THR A 175 17.16 28.07 0.75
N THR A 176 15.92 28.35 1.13
CA THR A 176 15.54 29.53 1.92
C THR A 176 14.62 29.15 3.07
N VAL A 177 14.96 29.58 4.29
CA VAL A 177 14.13 29.35 5.48
C VAL A 177 12.76 30.02 5.31
N PHE A 178 11.69 29.31 5.68
CA PHE A 178 10.35 29.87 5.70
C PHE A 178 10.24 31.02 6.74
N PRO A 179 9.55 32.12 6.40
CA PRO A 179 9.40 33.24 7.32
C PRO A 179 8.49 32.87 8.51
N PRO A 180 8.67 33.53 9.67
CA PRO A 180 7.74 33.38 10.80
C PRO A 180 6.29 33.64 10.38
N GLY A 181 5.36 32.79 10.83
CA GLY A 181 3.94 32.90 10.52
C GLY A 181 3.48 32.12 9.28
N LEU A 182 4.40 31.67 8.42
CA LEU A 182 4.06 30.77 7.31
C LEU A 182 3.66 29.38 7.81
N ILE A 183 4.26 28.93 8.91
CA ILE A 183 3.88 27.70 9.61
C ILE A 183 2.89 28.04 10.72
N LYS A 184 1.70 27.44 10.67
CA LYS A 184 0.69 27.49 11.72
C LYS A 184 0.67 26.18 12.49
N ASN A 185 0.42 26.26 13.79
CA ASN A 185 0.14 25.10 14.63
C ASN A 185 -1.37 25.03 14.89
N LEU A 186 -1.94 23.83 14.89
CA LEU A 186 -3.27 23.60 15.45
C LEU A 186 -3.19 23.71 16.97
N GLU A 187 -3.47 24.89 17.51
CA GLU A 187 -3.52 25.07 18.98
C GLU A 187 -4.72 24.36 19.64
N ASN A 188 -5.67 23.79 18.88
CA ASN A 188 -7.05 23.55 19.37
C ASN A 188 -7.65 22.14 19.24
N PHE A 189 -6.91 21.06 18.96
CA PHE A 189 -7.50 19.72 19.13
C PHE A 189 -7.42 19.24 20.60
N PRO A 190 -8.56 18.95 21.25
CA PRO A 190 -8.58 18.20 22.50
C PRO A 190 -8.55 16.70 22.17
N PHE A 191 -7.66 15.94 22.80
CA PHE A 191 -7.51 14.47 22.68
C PHE A 191 -6.76 13.95 21.43
N GLU A 192 -5.44 14.02 21.46
CA GLU A 192 -4.56 12.89 21.81
C GLU A 192 -3.44 13.48 22.67
N ARG A 193 -3.00 12.71 23.67
CA ARG A 193 -2.00 13.05 24.71
C ARG A 193 -1.21 14.34 24.46
N ARG A 194 -1.75 15.48 24.91
CA ARG A 194 -0.97 16.69 25.22
C ARG A 194 -0.06 16.37 26.40
N LEU A 195 1.05 15.71 26.15
CA LEU A 195 2.25 16.15 26.82
C LEU A 195 2.81 17.22 25.90
N LYS A 196 2.64 18.48 26.30
CA LYS A 196 3.42 19.55 25.67
C LYS A 196 4.88 19.09 25.74
N PRO A 197 5.64 19.03 24.64
CA PRO A 197 7.08 19.08 24.78
C PRO A 197 7.36 20.38 25.55
N THR A 198 7.82 20.23 26.79
CA THR A 198 8.35 21.37 27.53
C THR A 198 9.64 21.74 26.79
N PHE A 199 9.56 22.75 25.93
CA PHE A 199 10.73 23.46 25.45
C PHE A 199 11.37 24.14 26.67
N GLY A 200 12.24 23.41 27.38
CA GLY A 200 12.86 23.88 28.60
C GLY A 200 13.96 22.94 29.11
N PRO A 201 14.93 23.45 29.88
CA PRO A 201 16.08 22.69 30.39
C PRO A 201 15.71 21.67 31.50
N SER A 202 14.48 21.65 32.01
CA SER A 202 14.00 20.74 33.05
C SER A 202 13.01 19.73 32.46
N GLY A 203 13.54 18.67 31.86
CA GLY A 203 12.79 17.61 31.20
C GLY A 203 11.83 16.86 32.13
N SER A 204 10.56 16.85 31.75
CA SER A 204 9.65 15.74 32.04
C SER A 204 9.62 14.89 30.77
N GLY A 205 10.06 13.62 30.87
CA GLY A 205 10.13 12.71 29.74
C GLY A 205 8.79 12.53 29.03
N LEU A 206 8.88 12.16 27.75
CA LEU A 206 7.76 11.75 26.93
C LEU A 206 7.27 10.38 27.44
N GLY A 207 6.04 10.27 27.97
CA GLY A 207 5.42 8.96 28.26
C GLY A 207 4.86 8.29 27.00
N GLU A 208 4.98 6.95 26.91
CA GLU A 208 4.38 6.02 25.91
C GLU A 208 4.15 6.59 24.48
N THR A 209 5.03 6.20 23.56
CA THR A 209 5.03 6.43 22.09
C THR A 209 3.88 5.73 21.35
N PRO A 210 3.56 6.13 20.10
CA PRO A 210 4.20 7.18 19.29
C PRO A 210 3.64 8.59 19.53
N TRP A 211 4.40 9.60 19.09
CA TRP A 211 4.08 11.01 19.21
C TRP A 211 3.99 11.64 17.84
N TRP A 212 3.05 12.55 17.65
CA TRP A 212 2.94 13.25 16.37
C TRP A 212 2.56 14.71 16.54
N PHE A 213 2.96 15.52 15.57
CA PHE A 213 2.58 16.92 15.42
C PHE A 213 2.01 17.13 14.04
N LEU A 214 0.91 17.87 13.96
CA LEU A 214 0.34 18.29 12.69
C LEU A 214 0.48 19.80 12.55
N LEU A 215 1.30 20.22 11.60
CA LEU A 215 1.58 21.60 11.28
C LEU A 215 0.97 21.96 9.94
N TYR A 216 0.79 23.25 9.68
CA TYR A 216 0.18 23.73 8.44
C TYR A 216 1.05 24.79 7.79
N ILE A 217 1.35 24.64 6.50
CA ILE A 217 1.93 25.71 5.69
C ILE A 217 0.79 26.54 5.11
N ASP A 218 0.75 27.84 5.42
CA ASP A 218 -0.28 28.76 4.92
C ASP A 218 -0.16 28.91 3.40
N THR A 219 -1.07 28.29 2.67
CA THR A 219 -1.01 28.30 1.21
C THR A 219 -1.36 29.69 0.66
N LYS A 220 -2.17 30.50 1.34
CA LYS A 220 -2.45 31.88 0.91
C LYS A 220 -1.18 32.72 0.94
N MET A 221 -0.33 32.55 1.95
CA MET A 221 0.96 33.24 2.02
C MET A 221 1.92 32.76 0.92
N LEU A 222 1.96 31.46 0.60
CA LEU A 222 2.78 30.96 -0.52
C LEU A 222 2.40 31.65 -1.84
N TYR A 223 1.10 31.81 -2.11
CA TYR A 223 0.59 32.46 -3.33
C TYR A 223 0.72 33.99 -3.33
N GLN A 224 1.05 34.63 -2.21
CA GLN A 224 1.41 36.07 -2.19
C GLN A 224 2.83 36.31 -2.73
N ALA A 225 3.70 35.30 -2.68
CA ALA A 225 5.07 35.36 -3.21
C ALA A 225 5.43 34.07 -4.00
N PRO A 226 4.68 33.74 -5.08
CA PRO A 226 4.81 32.46 -5.76
C PRO A 226 6.18 32.29 -6.40
N SER A 227 6.79 33.36 -6.91
CA SER A 227 8.15 33.32 -7.46
C SER A 227 9.23 33.00 -6.44
N THR A 228 8.92 33.06 -5.14
CA THR A 228 9.84 32.73 -4.04
C THR A 228 9.68 31.27 -3.58
N TYR A 229 8.46 30.75 -3.60
CA TYR A 229 8.16 29.45 -2.99
C TYR A 229 7.77 28.35 -3.97
N LEU A 230 7.17 28.71 -5.11
CA LEU A 230 6.61 27.75 -6.03
C LEU A 230 7.52 27.58 -7.23
N SER A 231 7.73 26.33 -7.62
CA SER A 231 8.32 25.97 -8.90
C SER A 231 7.20 25.56 -9.86
N ARG A 232 7.41 25.77 -11.15
CA ARG A 232 6.50 25.29 -12.20
C ARG A 232 7.24 24.39 -13.16
N GLY A 233 6.74 23.19 -13.42
CA GLY A 233 7.39 22.25 -14.33
C GLY A 233 6.67 20.93 -14.48
N ALA A 234 7.28 20.02 -15.24
CA ALA A 234 6.81 18.66 -15.36
C ALA A 234 7.21 17.84 -14.13
N TYR A 235 6.28 17.07 -13.57
CA TYR A 235 6.51 16.30 -12.35
C TYR A 235 5.51 15.15 -12.17
N SER A 236 5.97 13.96 -11.75
CA SER A 236 5.15 12.75 -11.48
C SER A 236 4.10 12.40 -12.56
N GLY A 237 4.44 12.62 -13.84
CA GLY A 237 3.58 12.37 -14.99
C GLY A 237 2.71 13.55 -15.42
N TYR A 238 2.75 14.68 -14.72
CA TYR A 238 2.12 15.93 -15.13
C TYR A 238 3.08 16.78 -15.96
N SER A 239 2.58 17.45 -17.01
CA SER A 239 3.41 18.22 -17.95
C SER A 239 3.76 19.62 -17.47
N SER A 240 2.87 20.27 -16.71
CA SER A 240 3.10 21.60 -16.13
C SER A 240 2.21 21.82 -14.91
N VAL A 241 2.79 21.72 -13.73
CA VAL A 241 2.11 21.97 -12.45
C VAL A 241 2.93 22.92 -11.59
N ASP A 242 2.24 23.72 -10.78
CA ASP A 242 2.87 24.46 -9.71
C ASP A 242 3.09 23.49 -8.52
N PHE A 243 4.28 23.50 -7.94
CA PHE A 243 4.62 22.65 -6.80
C PHE A 243 5.54 23.37 -5.81
N LEU A 244 5.43 22.99 -4.55
CA LEU A 244 6.33 23.39 -3.48
C LEU A 244 7.29 22.24 -3.24
N GLU A 245 8.58 22.50 -3.35
CA GLU A 245 9.62 21.60 -2.85
C GLU A 245 10.20 22.23 -1.59
N PHE A 246 10.24 21.46 -0.52
CA PHE A 246 10.67 21.96 0.77
C PHE A 246 11.36 20.87 1.59
N GLU A 247 12.18 21.32 2.51
CA GLU A 247 12.95 20.52 3.42
C GLU A 247 12.42 20.76 4.84
N VAL A 248 12.28 19.67 5.59
CA VAL A 248 11.95 19.70 7.01
C VAL A 248 13.13 19.11 7.77
N GLU A 249 13.87 19.96 8.49
CA GLU A 249 14.93 19.55 9.40
C GLU A 249 14.40 19.52 10.83
N ILE A 250 14.48 18.35 11.46
CA ILE A 250 14.08 18.13 12.84
C ILE A 250 15.33 17.87 13.66
N GLY A 251 15.76 18.84 14.46
CA GLY A 251 16.85 18.66 15.41
C GLY A 251 16.32 18.12 16.73
N TYR A 252 16.92 17.06 17.25
CA TYR A 252 16.51 16.40 18.48
C TYR A 252 17.70 15.99 19.33
N GLN A 253 17.45 15.76 20.62
CA GLN A 253 18.45 15.29 21.58
C GLN A 253 17.90 14.07 22.29
N GLY A 254 18.62 12.94 22.19
CA GLY A 254 18.33 11.73 22.96
C GLY A 254 18.98 11.76 24.35
N ARG A 255 19.13 10.57 24.95
CA ARG A 255 19.73 10.37 26.28
C ARG A 255 21.12 11.00 26.45
N TRP A 256 21.94 10.94 25.41
CA TRP A 256 23.27 11.53 25.41
C TRP A 256 23.15 12.97 24.89
N TRP A 257 23.95 13.91 25.39
CA TRP A 257 24.08 15.31 24.94
C TRP A 257 24.53 15.48 23.47
N ILE A 258 24.34 14.45 22.66
CA ILE A 258 24.53 14.44 21.23
C ILE A 258 23.26 14.99 20.60
N HIS A 259 23.43 16.06 19.83
CA HIS A 259 22.40 16.58 18.97
C HIS A 259 22.34 15.71 17.71
N HIS A 260 21.14 15.27 17.37
CA HIS A 260 20.82 14.56 16.14
C HIS A 260 19.92 15.46 15.29
N SER A 261 19.90 15.24 13.99
CA SER A 261 18.99 15.89 13.06
C SER A 261 18.47 14.87 12.05
N SER A 262 17.20 14.97 11.69
CA SER A 262 16.58 14.23 10.59
C SER A 262 16.09 15.22 9.56
N THR A 263 16.42 15.01 8.28
CA THR A 263 16.05 15.90 7.20
C THR A 263 15.28 15.16 6.12
N THR A 264 14.03 15.57 5.89
CA THR A 264 13.19 15.03 4.81
C THR A 264 12.96 16.11 3.76
N VAL A 265 13.13 15.75 2.48
CA VAL A 265 12.73 16.59 1.35
C VAL A 265 11.39 16.11 0.83
N LEU A 266 10.42 17.02 0.83
CA LEU A 266 9.04 16.77 0.41
C LEU A 266 8.71 17.64 -0.80
N ARG A 267 7.82 17.13 -1.65
CA ARG A 267 7.31 17.88 -2.80
C ARG A 267 5.81 17.74 -2.91
N THR A 268 5.09 18.86 -2.86
CA THR A 268 3.64 18.91 -2.92
C THR A 268 3.17 19.69 -4.13
N MET A 269 2.38 19.05 -4.99
CA MET A 269 1.74 19.69 -6.15
C MET A 269 0.51 20.49 -5.73
N PHE A 270 0.24 21.60 -6.41
CA PHE A 270 -1.00 22.34 -6.26
C PHE A 270 -1.87 22.12 -7.49
N LEU A 271 -2.94 21.36 -7.31
CA LEU A 271 -3.78 20.87 -8.39
C LEU A 271 -5.19 21.46 -8.29
N ASN A 272 -5.86 21.52 -9.43
CA ASN A 272 -7.28 21.81 -9.49
C ASN A 272 -8.10 20.68 -8.83
N PRO A 273 -9.38 20.95 -8.52
CA PRO A 273 -10.25 19.94 -7.93
C PRO A 273 -10.25 18.68 -8.80
N LEU A 274 -10.38 17.51 -8.16
CA LEU A 274 -10.68 16.28 -8.90
C LEU A 274 -11.96 16.47 -9.72
N PRO A 275 -12.13 15.79 -10.86
CA PRO A 275 -13.39 15.79 -11.59
C PRO A 275 -14.59 15.59 -10.65
N GLN A 276 -15.51 16.55 -10.61
CA GLN A 276 -16.66 16.50 -9.72
C GLN A 276 -17.89 16.02 -10.47
N PHE A 277 -18.60 15.07 -9.88
CA PHE A 277 -19.87 14.56 -10.41
C PHE A 277 -20.88 14.48 -9.27
N GLU A 278 -22.14 14.77 -9.58
CA GLU A 278 -23.21 14.69 -8.58
C GLU A 278 -23.32 13.27 -8.03
N ASP A 279 -23.41 13.16 -6.70
CA ASP A 279 -23.53 11.88 -5.98
C ASP A 279 -22.32 10.94 -6.09
N TRP A 280 -21.18 11.40 -6.62
CA TRP A 280 -19.93 10.62 -6.61
C TRP A 280 -18.99 11.08 -5.50
N CYS A 281 -18.33 10.11 -4.87
CA CYS A 281 -17.41 10.35 -3.77
C CYS A 281 -16.11 9.56 -3.94
N TYR A 282 -14.98 10.25 -3.80
CA TYR A 282 -13.65 9.68 -3.92
C TYR A 282 -13.22 9.04 -2.62
N GLY A 283 -12.53 7.91 -2.72
CA GLY A 283 -11.83 7.37 -1.57
C GLY A 283 -10.72 6.42 -1.94
N ASP A 284 -10.13 5.88 -0.89
CA ASP A 284 -9.04 4.92 -0.95
C ASP A 284 -9.47 3.70 -0.12
N THR A 285 -9.34 2.52 -0.72
CA THR A 285 -9.83 1.27 -0.13
C THR A 285 -8.76 0.54 0.68
N HIS A 286 -7.52 1.00 0.65
CA HIS A 286 -6.39 0.29 1.26
C HIS A 286 -5.38 1.29 1.81
N TYR A 287 -5.39 1.47 3.13
CA TYR A 287 -4.50 2.37 3.85
C TYR A 287 -4.22 1.85 5.25
N HIS A 288 -2.99 2.00 5.72
CA HIS A 288 -2.55 1.56 7.03
C HIS A 288 -2.43 2.75 8.00
N SER A 289 -3.12 2.65 9.12
CA SER A 289 -3.08 3.62 10.20
C SER A 289 -2.06 3.26 11.28
N ILE A 290 -1.98 4.07 12.33
CA ILE A 290 -1.15 3.84 13.53
C ILE A 290 -1.37 2.47 14.20
N TYR A 291 -2.42 1.78 13.79
CA TYR A 291 -2.77 0.45 14.24
C TYR A 291 -1.98 -0.63 13.50
N THR A 292 -1.51 -0.40 12.28
CA THR A 292 -0.44 -1.19 11.64
C THR A 292 0.90 -0.77 12.21
N GLU A 293 1.57 -1.71 12.85
CA GLU A 293 2.74 -1.45 13.67
C GLU A 293 3.59 -2.73 13.85
N ASN A 294 4.49 -2.94 12.89
CA ASN A 294 5.46 -4.01 12.91
C ASN A 294 6.83 -3.55 12.40
N PRO A 295 7.91 -4.35 12.56
CA PRO A 295 9.26 -3.93 12.17
C PRO A 295 9.45 -3.61 10.69
N ALA A 296 8.56 -4.07 9.81
CA ALA A 296 8.62 -3.82 8.37
C ALA A 296 7.68 -2.67 7.94
N GLU A 297 6.55 -2.51 8.62
CA GLU A 297 5.45 -1.65 8.18
C GLU A 297 4.83 -0.91 9.36
N PHE A 298 4.52 0.37 9.13
CA PHE A 298 3.84 1.21 10.11
C PHE A 298 2.88 2.14 9.38
N GLY A 299 1.78 2.54 10.04
CA GLY A 299 0.79 3.42 9.43
C GLY A 299 0.59 4.75 10.18
N GLY A 300 -0.25 5.59 9.59
CA GLY A 300 -0.39 6.99 10.00
C GLY A 300 -1.36 7.26 11.15
N PRO A 301 -1.10 8.25 12.02
CA PRO A 301 -2.09 8.64 13.02
C PRO A 301 -3.40 9.11 12.37
N LEU A 302 -4.54 8.78 13.00
CA LEU A 302 -5.86 8.89 12.38
C LEU A 302 -6.22 10.34 11.98
N ILE A 303 -5.97 11.31 12.86
CA ILE A 303 -6.31 12.71 12.62
C ILE A 303 -5.46 13.30 11.47
N PRO A 304 -4.12 13.20 11.50
CA PRO A 304 -3.28 13.55 10.34
C PRO A 304 -3.72 12.87 9.05
N THR A 305 -4.03 11.57 9.10
CA THR A 305 -4.49 10.82 7.92
C THR A 305 -5.77 11.43 7.34
N ALA A 306 -6.76 11.75 8.17
CA ALA A 306 -8.00 12.38 7.73
C ALA A 306 -7.77 13.79 7.12
N GLU A 307 -6.88 14.58 7.72
CA GLU A 307 -6.52 15.92 7.20
C GLU A 307 -5.81 15.82 5.84
N VAL A 308 -4.92 14.83 5.69
CA VAL A 308 -4.24 14.56 4.42
C VAL A 308 -5.22 14.05 3.37
N ALA A 309 -6.12 13.12 3.74
CA ALA A 309 -7.16 12.60 2.85
C ALA A 309 -8.03 13.73 2.31
N ARG A 310 -8.44 14.65 3.18
CA ARG A 310 -9.19 15.87 2.82
C ARG A 310 -8.37 16.76 1.89
N ALA A 311 -7.08 16.95 2.17
CA ALA A 311 -6.19 17.80 1.40
C ALA A 311 -5.94 17.28 -0.03
N VAL A 312 -5.86 15.95 -0.22
CA VAL A 312 -5.73 15.31 -1.54
C VAL A 312 -7.08 15.12 -2.25
N GLY A 313 -8.20 15.46 -1.60
CA GLY A 313 -9.55 15.51 -2.17
C GLY A 313 -10.37 14.22 -2.04
N LEU A 314 -10.09 13.36 -1.06
CA LEU A 314 -10.92 12.20 -0.75
C LEU A 314 -12.12 12.60 0.13
N ASP A 315 -13.23 11.89 -0.07
CA ASP A 315 -14.46 11.97 0.73
C ASP A 315 -14.55 10.83 1.76
N TRP A 316 -13.89 9.70 1.52
CA TRP A 316 -13.86 8.55 2.42
C TRP A 316 -12.54 7.77 2.33
N LEU A 317 -12.28 6.93 3.34
CA LEU A 317 -11.07 6.14 3.48
C LEU A 317 -11.38 4.85 4.25
N PHE A 318 -11.00 3.69 3.73
CA PHE A 318 -10.87 2.49 4.55
C PHE A 318 -9.50 2.45 5.19
N LEU A 319 -9.44 2.17 6.50
CA LEU A 319 -8.18 1.83 7.15
C LEU A 319 -8.17 0.32 7.31
N THR A 320 -7.28 -0.34 6.57
CA THR A 320 -7.16 -1.79 6.41
C THR A 320 -5.92 -2.25 7.15
N ASP A 321 -5.89 -1.99 8.45
CA ASP A 321 -4.73 -2.34 9.25
C ASP A 321 -4.53 -3.86 9.32
N HIS A 322 -3.28 -4.29 9.50
CA HIS A 322 -2.97 -5.72 9.60
C HIS A 322 -3.72 -6.39 10.73
N SER A 323 -4.17 -7.62 10.50
CA SER A 323 -4.74 -8.48 11.54
C SER A 323 -3.71 -8.84 12.64
N TRP A 324 -2.42 -8.78 12.30
CA TRP A 324 -1.30 -9.10 13.18
C TRP A 324 -0.32 -7.93 13.31
N ASP A 325 -0.07 -7.47 14.55
CA ASP A 325 0.93 -6.43 14.87
C ASP A 325 1.58 -6.63 16.25
N PHE A 326 2.73 -6.00 16.46
CA PHE A 326 3.47 -6.06 17.73
C PHE A 326 3.03 -4.93 18.68
N THR A 327 2.87 -5.20 19.99
CA THR A 327 3.03 -4.14 21.00
C THR A 327 4.52 -3.88 21.14
N TRP A 328 4.93 -2.62 21.10
CA TRP A 328 6.27 -2.22 21.52
C TRP A 328 6.39 -2.10 23.06
N ASP A 329 5.73 -3.00 23.81
CA ASP A 329 6.13 -3.19 25.20
C ASP A 329 7.54 -3.80 25.25
N LYS A 330 8.22 -3.76 26.41
CA LYS A 330 9.60 -4.28 26.57
C LYS A 330 9.79 -5.74 26.16
N ASN A 331 8.71 -6.47 25.87
CA ASN A 331 8.71 -7.88 25.51
C ASN A 331 8.05 -8.16 24.15
N MET A 332 7.82 -7.15 23.30
CA MET A 332 7.27 -7.33 21.94
C MET A 332 5.98 -8.18 21.91
N ARG A 333 5.11 -8.04 22.93
CA ARG A 333 3.92 -8.90 23.02
C ARG A 333 2.96 -8.57 21.88
N PRO A 334 2.25 -9.52 21.27
CA PRO A 334 1.20 -9.19 20.32
C PRO A 334 0.20 -8.21 20.96
N LEU A 335 -0.17 -7.12 20.26
CA LEU A 335 -1.34 -6.33 20.65
C LEU A 335 -2.51 -7.29 20.61
N LYS A 336 -3.33 -7.35 21.67
CA LYS A 336 -4.54 -8.14 21.56
C LYS A 336 -5.39 -7.52 20.44
N PRO A 337 -5.64 -8.23 19.33
CA PRO A 337 -6.28 -7.64 18.16
C PRO A 337 -7.65 -7.05 18.50
N GLU A 338 -8.36 -7.66 19.45
CA GLU A 338 -9.63 -7.15 20.01
C GLU A 338 -9.52 -5.75 20.63
N GLU A 339 -8.46 -5.46 21.39
CA GLU A 339 -8.29 -4.16 22.07
C GLU A 339 -7.94 -3.07 21.04
N LYS A 340 -7.13 -3.42 20.04
CA LYS A 340 -6.80 -2.58 18.88
C LYS A 340 -8.07 -2.23 18.10
N TRP A 341 -8.85 -3.25 17.73
CA TRP A 341 -10.07 -3.07 16.95
C TRP A 341 -11.16 -2.29 17.68
N LEU A 342 -11.39 -2.57 18.97
CA LEU A 342 -12.38 -1.85 19.76
C LEU A 342 -12.05 -0.36 19.89
N LYS A 343 -10.77 -0.02 20.07
CA LYS A 343 -10.32 1.39 20.01
C LYS A 343 -10.59 1.95 18.63
N PHE A 344 -10.30 1.20 17.59
CA PHE A 344 -10.49 1.70 16.24
C PHE A 344 -11.97 1.99 15.92
N LEU A 345 -12.89 1.09 16.30
CA LEU A 345 -14.34 1.28 16.16
C LEU A 345 -14.88 2.50 16.93
N ASP A 346 -14.29 2.83 18.07
CA ASP A 346 -14.66 4.01 18.88
C ASP A 346 -14.15 5.32 18.24
N TRP A 347 -12.98 5.27 17.61
CA TRP A 347 -12.31 6.45 17.06
C TRP A 347 -12.82 6.87 15.69
N ALA A 348 -13.11 5.91 14.81
CA ALA A 348 -13.50 6.21 13.43
C ALA A 348 -14.72 7.14 13.30
N PRO A 349 -15.84 6.96 14.05
CA PRO A 349 -16.97 7.90 14.02
C PRO A 349 -16.57 9.30 14.52
N THR A 350 -15.72 9.35 15.53
CA THR A 350 -15.25 10.61 16.14
C THR A 350 -14.43 11.42 15.15
N VAL A 351 -13.41 10.81 14.52
CA VAL A 351 -12.59 11.48 13.51
C VAL A 351 -13.43 11.90 12.30
N SER A 352 -14.36 11.05 11.86
CA SER A 352 -15.23 11.31 10.70
C SER A 352 -16.21 12.47 10.91
N THR A 353 -16.51 12.84 12.16
CA THR A 353 -17.51 13.89 12.47
C THR A 353 -16.88 15.19 12.98
N GLN A 354 -15.64 15.13 13.48
CA GLN A 354 -14.98 16.30 14.09
C GLN A 354 -14.54 17.38 13.09
N GLN A 355 -14.37 17.07 11.80
CA GLN A 355 -13.81 18.00 10.81
C GLN A 355 -14.85 18.87 10.08
N GLY A 356 -16.12 18.79 10.47
CA GLY A 356 -17.19 19.60 9.89
C GLY A 356 -17.73 19.04 8.56
N PRO A 357 -18.32 19.88 7.69
CA PRO A 357 -19.03 19.41 6.48
C PRO A 357 -18.11 18.86 5.38
N ASP A 358 -16.82 19.17 5.44
CA ASP A 358 -15.79 18.65 4.52
C ASP A 358 -15.02 17.46 5.14
N SER A 359 -15.62 16.77 6.13
CA SER A 359 -14.96 15.66 6.80
C SER A 359 -14.84 14.43 5.90
N VAL A 360 -13.78 13.67 6.13
CA VAL A 360 -13.56 12.38 5.46
C VAL A 360 -14.20 11.28 6.29
N LEU A 361 -15.03 10.46 5.66
CA LEU A 361 -15.57 9.26 6.31
C LEU A 361 -14.45 8.22 6.46
N ILE A 362 -14.05 7.95 7.70
CA ILE A 362 -13.07 6.91 8.05
C ILE A 362 -13.82 5.62 8.34
N VAL A 363 -13.56 4.55 7.58
CA VAL A 363 -14.23 3.26 7.73
C VAL A 363 -13.25 2.20 8.22
N PRO A 364 -13.53 1.57 9.37
CA PRO A 364 -12.73 0.46 9.86
C PRO A 364 -12.79 -0.76 8.95
N ALA A 365 -11.61 -1.28 8.63
CA ALA A 365 -11.39 -2.51 7.88
C ALA A 365 -10.12 -3.22 8.37
N GLU A 366 -9.86 -4.40 7.83
CA GLU A 366 -8.72 -5.23 8.17
C GLU A 366 -8.06 -5.75 6.89
N GLU A 367 -6.73 -5.68 6.81
CA GLU A 367 -5.97 -6.50 5.87
C GLU A 367 -5.60 -7.81 6.56
N ILE A 368 -6.24 -8.89 6.11
CA ILE A 368 -6.09 -10.22 6.67
C ILE A 368 -5.03 -10.95 5.88
N THR A 369 -3.99 -11.40 6.58
CA THR A 369 -2.96 -12.29 6.05
C THR A 369 -3.48 -13.73 6.03
N VAL A 370 -3.31 -14.40 4.89
CA VAL A 370 -3.88 -15.71 4.61
C VAL A 370 -2.80 -16.67 4.16
N ARG A 371 -2.77 -17.85 4.77
CA ARG A 371 -1.82 -18.89 4.41
C ARG A 371 -2.16 -19.48 3.06
N THR A 372 -1.25 -19.32 2.10
CA THR A 372 -1.32 -20.09 0.86
C THR A 372 -1.07 -21.56 1.15
N VAL A 373 -2.00 -22.41 0.75
CA VAL A 373 -1.71 -23.83 0.60
C VAL A 373 -0.94 -23.95 -0.71
N LEU A 374 0.38 -23.89 -0.67
CA LEU A 374 1.11 -24.25 -1.87
C LEU A 374 0.79 -25.69 -2.20
N ALA A 375 0.23 -25.90 -3.38
CA ALA A 375 0.19 -27.23 -3.97
C ALA A 375 1.62 -27.75 -3.98
N ASP A 376 1.87 -28.88 -3.30
CA ASP A 376 3.12 -29.61 -3.43
C ASP A 376 3.47 -29.67 -4.93
N PRO A 377 4.69 -29.31 -5.35
CA PRO A 377 5.07 -29.44 -6.75
C PRO A 377 4.79 -30.88 -7.20
N PRO A 378 4.17 -31.11 -8.38
CA PRO A 378 3.81 -32.46 -8.82
C PRO A 378 5.04 -33.35 -8.81
N GLN A 379 5.10 -34.27 -7.85
CA GLN A 379 6.19 -35.22 -7.73
C GLN A 379 6.10 -36.22 -8.90
N PRO A 380 7.23 -36.64 -9.49
CA PRO A 380 7.25 -37.75 -10.42
C PRO A 380 6.60 -38.99 -9.78
N SER A 381 5.65 -39.59 -10.49
CA SER A 381 4.75 -40.64 -10.00
C SER A 381 5.48 -41.77 -9.26
N GLY A 382 5.18 -41.96 -7.97
CA GLY A 382 5.52 -43.19 -7.24
C GLY A 382 6.27 -43.04 -5.90
N GLN A 383 6.57 -41.82 -5.43
CA GLN A 383 7.14 -41.63 -4.10
C GLN A 383 6.06 -41.26 -3.06
N PRO A 384 6.01 -41.94 -1.89
CA PRO A 384 5.12 -41.55 -0.81
C PRO A 384 5.50 -40.16 -0.28
N HIS A 385 4.49 -39.35 0.07
CA HIS A 385 4.66 -38.00 0.61
C HIS A 385 5.63 -38.00 1.80
N SER A 386 6.73 -37.27 1.68
CA SER A 386 7.49 -36.83 2.86
C SER A 386 6.75 -35.63 3.44
N PRO A 387 6.34 -35.62 4.73
CA PRO A 387 5.64 -34.50 5.37
C PRO A 387 6.57 -33.29 5.64
N THR A 388 7.56 -33.06 4.78
CA THR A 388 8.67 -32.12 5.01
C THR A 388 8.93 -31.17 3.83
N SER A 389 8.12 -31.15 2.78
CA SER A 389 8.14 -30.05 1.81
C SER A 389 7.49 -28.83 2.45
N GLU A 390 8.31 -27.97 3.04
CA GLU A 390 7.85 -26.72 3.64
C GLU A 390 7.23 -25.79 2.58
N PRO A 391 6.11 -25.12 2.89
CA PRO A 391 5.48 -24.16 2.00
C PRO A 391 6.45 -23.00 1.72
N CYS A 392 6.67 -22.64 0.45
CA CYS A 392 7.22 -21.34 0.09
C CYS A 392 6.27 -20.22 0.59
N GLY A 393 6.70 -19.50 1.62
CA GLY A 393 5.84 -18.63 2.44
C GLY A 393 5.52 -17.27 1.84
N LEU A 394 4.68 -17.20 0.80
CA LEU A 394 4.02 -15.95 0.42
C LEU A 394 2.56 -16.03 0.86
N ALA A 395 2.17 -15.25 1.86
CA ALA A 395 0.76 -15.16 2.27
C ALA A 395 -0.06 -14.37 1.24
N LEU A 396 -1.35 -14.67 1.09
CA LEU A 396 -2.27 -13.80 0.35
C LEU A 396 -2.87 -12.80 1.32
N HIS A 397 -3.23 -11.61 0.83
CA HIS A 397 -3.91 -10.63 1.66
C HIS A 397 -5.35 -10.40 1.19
N MET A 398 -6.25 -10.19 2.15
CA MET A 398 -7.65 -9.93 1.90
C MET A 398 -8.12 -8.71 2.69
N LEU A 399 -8.85 -7.81 2.04
CA LEU A 399 -9.46 -6.67 2.69
C LEU A 399 -10.84 -7.06 3.20
N SER A 400 -11.04 -7.03 4.52
CA SER A 400 -12.31 -7.30 5.16
C SER A 400 -12.97 -6.01 5.61
N PHE A 401 -14.16 -5.73 5.08
CA PHE A 401 -14.96 -4.57 5.43
C PHE A 401 -16.14 -5.00 6.30
N GLU A 402 -16.37 -4.29 7.40
CA GLU A 402 -17.47 -4.54 8.34
C GLU A 402 -17.50 -5.91 9.04
N ALA A 403 -16.36 -6.61 9.10
CA ALA A 403 -16.18 -7.63 10.12
C ALA A 403 -16.34 -6.95 11.49
N GLY A 404 -17.42 -7.23 12.22
CA GLY A 404 -17.56 -6.76 13.60
C GLY A 404 -16.41 -7.26 14.48
N PRO A 405 -16.37 -6.92 15.77
CA PRO A 405 -15.35 -7.47 16.68
C PRO A 405 -15.34 -9.01 16.71
N GLU A 406 -16.47 -9.67 16.40
CA GLU A 406 -16.57 -11.14 16.26
C GLU A 406 -16.09 -11.67 14.91
N GLY A 407 -15.88 -10.81 13.90
CA GLY A 407 -15.45 -11.16 12.55
C GLY A 407 -13.99 -10.90 12.24
N LEU A 408 -13.22 -10.46 13.23
CA LEU A 408 -11.77 -10.41 13.12
C LEU A 408 -11.26 -11.82 12.87
N VAL A 409 -10.56 -12.00 11.75
CA VAL A 409 -9.75 -13.19 11.58
C VAL A 409 -8.40 -12.84 12.19
N GLN A 410 -8.34 -12.98 13.52
CA GLN A 410 -7.11 -12.76 14.27
C GLN A 410 -6.04 -13.67 13.69
N ASP A 411 -5.10 -13.08 12.97
CA ASP A 411 -3.90 -13.77 12.56
C ASP A 411 -2.80 -13.45 13.57
N HIS A 412 -2.10 -14.49 14.01
CA HIS A 412 -0.99 -14.36 14.94
C HIS A 412 0.37 -14.57 14.26
N PHE A 413 0.39 -14.69 12.92
CA PHE A 413 1.59 -15.08 12.20
C PHE A 413 1.74 -14.36 10.87
N PHE A 414 2.97 -13.92 10.56
CA PHE A 414 3.33 -13.26 9.30
C PHE A 414 2.99 -14.06 8.02
N ILE A 415 2.66 -15.35 8.12
CA ILE A 415 2.35 -16.22 6.97
C ILE A 415 0.87 -16.61 6.88
N GLY A 416 0.00 -16.15 7.78
CA GLY A 416 -1.33 -16.75 7.92
C GLY A 416 -1.36 -17.90 8.91
N GLU A 417 -2.14 -17.78 9.97
CA GLU A 417 -2.56 -18.93 10.78
C GLU A 417 -3.58 -19.79 10.02
N PHE A 418 -4.46 -19.14 9.23
CA PHE A 418 -5.56 -19.78 8.54
C PHE A 418 -5.33 -19.83 7.03
N THR A 419 -5.75 -20.93 6.41
CA THR A 419 -5.88 -21.01 4.96
C THR A 419 -6.98 -20.07 4.47
N LEU A 420 -7.02 -19.84 3.16
CA LEU A 420 -8.06 -19.04 2.51
C LEU A 420 -9.47 -19.55 2.81
N SER A 421 -9.69 -20.85 2.68
CA SER A 421 -10.99 -21.48 2.98
C SER A 421 -11.38 -21.33 4.46
N GLU A 422 -10.43 -21.51 5.39
CA GLU A 422 -10.69 -21.34 6.83
C GLU A 422 -11.01 -19.88 7.18
N THR A 423 -10.28 -18.93 6.59
CA THR A 423 -10.51 -17.48 6.74
C THR A 423 -11.92 -17.11 6.28
N LEU A 424 -12.32 -17.54 5.07
CA LEU A 424 -13.66 -17.29 4.54
C LEU A 424 -14.76 -17.91 5.40
N ALA A 425 -14.53 -19.13 5.94
CA ALA A 425 -15.49 -19.79 6.81
C ALA A 425 -15.69 -19.02 8.13
N LYS A 426 -14.61 -18.52 8.74
CA LYS A 426 -14.67 -17.69 9.95
C LYS A 426 -15.41 -16.37 9.69
N LEU A 427 -15.10 -15.70 8.59
CA LEU A 427 -15.81 -14.48 8.19
C LEU A 427 -17.30 -14.74 7.97
N ALA A 428 -17.66 -15.89 7.38
CA ALA A 428 -19.06 -16.30 7.21
C ALA A 428 -19.77 -16.62 8.53
N GLU A 429 -19.08 -17.23 9.49
CA GLU A 429 -19.61 -17.45 10.84
C GLU A 429 -19.90 -16.12 11.54
N ALA A 430 -18.96 -15.18 11.50
CA ALA A 430 -19.14 -13.86 12.08
C ALA A 430 -20.21 -13.02 11.36
N ALA A 431 -20.33 -13.18 10.04
CA ALA A 431 -21.40 -12.58 9.26
C ALA A 431 -22.79 -13.04 9.71
N ALA A 432 -22.91 -14.28 10.20
CA ALA A 432 -24.18 -14.85 10.64
C ALA A 432 -24.66 -14.27 11.97
N SER A 433 -23.74 -13.81 12.84
CA SER A 433 -24.07 -13.15 14.12
C SER A 433 -24.19 -11.62 13.99
N SER A 434 -23.59 -11.02 12.97
CA SER A 434 -23.56 -9.58 12.76
C SER A 434 -24.75 -9.07 11.92
N PRO A 435 -25.38 -7.93 12.29
CA PRO A 435 -26.31 -7.24 11.40
C PRO A 435 -25.60 -6.65 10.16
N ALA A 436 -24.29 -6.42 10.25
CA ALA A 436 -23.47 -6.01 9.12
C ALA A 436 -23.09 -7.22 8.28
N LYS A 437 -23.25 -7.13 6.95
CA LYS A 437 -22.85 -8.19 6.02
C LYS A 437 -21.40 -7.92 5.60
N PRO A 438 -20.39 -8.60 6.16
CA PRO A 438 -19.02 -8.31 5.82
C PRO A 438 -18.81 -8.48 4.32
N LEU A 439 -17.93 -7.65 3.78
CA LEU A 439 -17.61 -7.60 2.37
C LEU A 439 -16.10 -7.75 2.23
N VAL A 440 -15.69 -8.67 1.36
CA VAL A 440 -14.28 -9.08 1.31
C VAL A 440 -13.71 -8.93 -0.09
N PHE A 441 -12.51 -8.36 -0.20
CA PHE A 441 -11.80 -8.19 -1.46
C PHE A 441 -10.42 -8.84 -1.42
N ALA A 442 -9.97 -9.36 -2.55
CA ALA A 442 -8.58 -9.74 -2.75
C ALA A 442 -7.69 -8.48 -2.81
N ALA A 443 -6.68 -8.38 -1.96
CA ALA A 443 -5.71 -7.28 -2.01
C ALA A 443 -4.61 -7.57 -3.06
N HIS A 444 -4.18 -6.50 -3.74
CA HIS A 444 -3.04 -6.47 -4.68
C HIS A 444 -2.79 -7.75 -5.51
N PRO A 445 -3.79 -8.29 -6.23
CA PRO A 445 -3.71 -9.60 -6.88
C PRO A 445 -2.76 -9.64 -8.08
N GLY A 446 -2.37 -8.47 -8.59
CA GLY A 446 -1.40 -8.32 -9.67
C GLY A 446 0.04 -8.09 -9.20
N SER A 447 0.25 -7.93 -7.89
CA SER A 447 1.58 -7.65 -7.34
C SER A 447 2.49 -8.85 -7.50
N THR A 448 3.71 -8.61 -7.96
CA THR A 448 4.70 -9.67 -8.18
C THR A 448 5.10 -10.42 -6.92
N GLY A 449 4.86 -9.85 -5.73
CA GLY A 449 5.10 -10.49 -4.44
C GLY A 449 3.97 -11.41 -3.97
N TYR A 450 2.76 -11.26 -4.51
CA TYR A 450 1.54 -11.90 -3.99
C TYR A 450 0.63 -12.42 -5.12
N PRO A 451 1.14 -13.27 -6.03
CA PRO A 451 0.37 -13.68 -7.19
C PRO A 451 -0.81 -14.56 -6.78
N TRP A 452 -2.02 -14.12 -7.09
CA TRP A 452 -3.22 -14.94 -6.90
C TRP A 452 -3.30 -16.04 -7.95
N GLY A 453 -3.37 -17.30 -7.50
CA GLY A 453 -3.50 -18.47 -8.35
C GLY A 453 -4.93 -18.75 -8.80
N SER A 454 -5.07 -19.67 -9.75
CA SER A 454 -6.38 -20.17 -10.20
C SER A 454 -7.18 -20.81 -9.07
N ASP A 455 -6.50 -21.51 -8.16
CA ASP A 455 -7.12 -22.23 -7.05
C ASP A 455 -7.61 -21.27 -5.96
N ASP A 456 -6.87 -20.19 -5.71
CA ASP A 456 -7.27 -19.12 -4.81
C ASP A 456 -8.53 -18.41 -5.35
N CYS A 457 -8.50 -18.08 -6.64
CA CYS A 457 -9.65 -17.49 -7.33
C CYS A 457 -10.88 -18.42 -7.29
N ALA A 458 -10.69 -19.72 -7.46
CA ALA A 458 -11.78 -20.70 -7.40
C ALA A 458 -12.37 -20.85 -5.99
N GLN A 459 -11.57 -20.71 -4.94
CA GLN A 459 -12.01 -20.74 -3.54
C GLN A 459 -12.84 -19.51 -3.18
N VAL A 460 -12.33 -18.30 -3.43
CA VAL A 460 -13.04 -17.06 -3.04
C VAL A 460 -14.40 -16.92 -3.73
N LYS A 461 -14.53 -17.38 -4.98
CA LYS A 461 -15.80 -17.37 -5.73
C LYS A 461 -16.93 -18.15 -5.10
N GLN A 462 -16.60 -19.13 -4.28
CA GLN A 462 -17.61 -19.95 -3.59
C GLN A 462 -18.16 -19.21 -2.37
N SER A 463 -17.48 -18.18 -1.89
CA SER A 463 -17.93 -17.39 -0.75
C SER A 463 -18.96 -16.34 -1.16
N PRO A 464 -20.13 -16.29 -0.50
CA PRO A 464 -21.10 -15.21 -0.72
C PRO A 464 -20.61 -13.84 -0.20
N LEU A 465 -19.54 -13.82 0.61
CA LEU A 465 -18.95 -12.60 1.16
C LEU A 465 -17.95 -11.93 0.21
N PHE A 466 -17.48 -12.66 -0.80
CA PHE A 466 -16.45 -12.15 -1.71
C PHE A 466 -17.04 -11.15 -2.70
N GLY A 467 -16.61 -9.90 -2.54
CA GLY A 467 -17.04 -8.74 -3.33
C GLY A 467 -16.22 -8.52 -4.59
N GLY A 468 -14.94 -8.90 -4.62
CA GLY A 468 -14.11 -8.72 -5.80
C GLY A 468 -12.63 -8.51 -5.50
N LEU A 469 -11.95 -7.69 -6.31
CA LEU A 469 -10.51 -7.52 -6.27
C LEU A 469 -10.09 -6.04 -6.22
N GLN A 470 -9.09 -5.71 -5.40
CA GLN A 470 -8.38 -4.44 -5.48
C GLN A 470 -7.29 -4.52 -6.56
N VAL A 471 -7.70 -4.41 -7.83
CA VAL A 471 -6.81 -4.62 -8.99
C VAL A 471 -5.78 -3.49 -9.18
N PHE A 472 -6.02 -2.31 -8.62
CA PHE A 472 -5.11 -1.17 -8.69
C PHE A 472 -4.62 -0.81 -7.28
N ASN A 473 -3.43 -1.29 -6.91
CA ASN A 473 -2.89 -1.11 -5.55
C ASN A 473 -1.88 0.04 -5.44
N GLU A 474 -1.06 0.23 -6.45
CA GLU A 474 -0.03 1.25 -6.44
C GLU A 474 0.12 1.87 -7.82
N ARG A 475 0.46 3.18 -7.85
CA ARG A 475 0.86 3.85 -9.08
C ARG A 475 2.30 4.32 -8.98
N VAL A 476 3.20 3.43 -9.38
CA VAL A 476 4.64 3.69 -9.43
C VAL A 476 5.07 4.10 -10.83
N THR A 477 5.39 5.37 -11.01
CA THR A 477 5.99 5.88 -12.25
C THR A 477 7.50 6.04 -12.15
N CYS A 478 8.01 6.16 -10.92
CA CYS A 478 9.43 6.23 -10.68
C CYS A 478 9.85 5.52 -9.39
N GLU A 479 11.07 5.00 -9.41
CA GLU A 479 11.64 4.26 -8.29
C GLU A 479 13.08 4.69 -8.06
N ARG A 480 13.49 4.68 -6.79
CA ARG A 480 14.87 4.85 -6.39
C ARG A 480 15.22 3.80 -5.36
N LYS A 481 16.30 3.07 -5.64
CA LYS A 481 16.89 2.08 -4.74
C LYS A 481 18.05 2.73 -4.01
N VAL A 482 17.95 2.82 -2.68
CA VAL A 482 19.03 3.34 -1.83
C VAL A 482 19.57 2.19 -0.99
N PHE A 483 20.89 2.01 -1.04
CA PHE A 483 21.60 1.09 -0.18
C PHE A 483 22.08 1.83 1.07
N GLY A 484 21.76 1.30 2.24
CA GLY A 484 22.24 1.82 3.52
C GLY A 484 21.13 2.30 4.44
N ILE A 485 21.49 2.40 5.72
CA ILE A 485 20.64 2.68 6.87
C ILE A 485 20.62 4.19 7.19
N ASP A 486 21.44 5.01 6.49
CA ASP A 486 21.51 6.45 6.74
C ASP A 486 20.32 7.16 6.04
N VAL A 487 19.18 6.99 6.70
CA VAL A 487 17.85 7.48 6.35
C VAL A 487 17.71 9.00 6.48
N HIS A 488 18.73 9.70 6.99
CA HIS A 488 18.60 11.09 7.43
C HIS A 488 18.62 12.14 6.30
N GLU A 489 18.76 11.73 5.03
CA GLU A 489 18.65 12.59 3.84
C GLU A 489 17.75 11.96 2.77
N TYR A 490 16.43 11.94 3.01
CA TYR A 490 15.45 11.46 2.03
C TYR A 490 15.17 12.53 0.96
N ASP A 491 15.96 12.54 -0.12
CA ASP A 491 15.64 13.30 -1.34
C ASP A 491 15.37 12.36 -2.52
N ILE A 492 14.16 11.82 -2.57
CA ILE A 492 13.74 10.94 -3.66
C ILE A 492 13.64 11.67 -5.01
N TYR A 493 13.71 13.00 -5.02
CA TYR A 493 13.52 13.85 -6.18
C TYR A 493 14.82 14.35 -6.82
N SER A 494 15.97 14.07 -6.20
CA SER A 494 17.28 14.34 -6.76
C SER A 494 17.53 13.59 -8.08
N ALA A 495 18.39 14.14 -8.94
CA ALA A 495 18.51 13.85 -10.39
C ALA A 495 18.83 12.40 -10.84
N LYS A 496 18.79 11.39 -9.97
CA LYS A 496 19.05 9.97 -10.26
C LYS A 496 17.81 9.09 -10.06
N VAL A 497 16.65 9.58 -10.48
CA VAL A 497 15.42 8.78 -10.47
C VAL A 497 15.34 7.97 -11.77
N GLU A 498 15.29 6.65 -11.64
CA GLU A 498 15.12 5.77 -12.80
C GLU A 498 13.61 5.57 -13.05
N PRO A 499 13.11 5.74 -14.28
CA PRO A 499 11.77 5.29 -14.63
C PRO A 499 11.71 3.78 -14.39
N LYS A 500 10.81 3.33 -13.49
CA LYS A 500 10.75 1.93 -13.02
C LYS A 500 10.54 0.94 -14.17
N ASP A 501 9.78 1.34 -15.19
CA ASP A 501 9.52 0.55 -16.39
C ASP A 501 8.97 1.42 -17.55
N LYS A 502 8.88 0.87 -18.77
CA LYS A 502 8.12 1.53 -19.86
C LYS A 502 6.60 1.56 -19.60
N ASN A 503 6.09 0.68 -18.74
CA ASN A 503 4.68 0.58 -18.41
C ASN A 503 4.47 0.63 -16.89
N PRO A 504 4.07 1.79 -16.32
CA PRO A 504 3.81 1.92 -14.89
C PRO A 504 2.55 1.17 -14.43
N TYR A 505 1.76 0.61 -15.35
CA TYR A 505 0.53 -0.14 -15.06
C TYR A 505 0.69 -1.65 -15.28
N LYS A 506 1.92 -2.17 -15.37
CA LYS A 506 2.15 -3.60 -15.63
C LYS A 506 1.45 -4.53 -14.63
N GLU A 507 1.47 -4.19 -13.34
CA GLU A 507 0.80 -4.99 -12.30
C GLU A 507 -0.72 -4.86 -12.39
N LEU A 508 -1.22 -3.67 -12.73
CA LEU A 508 -2.65 -3.45 -13.01
C LEU A 508 -3.11 -4.24 -14.23
N ASP A 509 -2.37 -4.21 -15.34
CA ASP A 509 -2.66 -4.98 -16.55
C ASP A 509 -2.67 -6.49 -16.22
N HIS A 510 -1.72 -6.95 -15.39
CA HIS A 510 -1.70 -8.34 -14.93
C HIS A 510 -2.94 -8.68 -14.08
N ALA A 511 -3.28 -7.84 -13.09
CA ALA A 511 -4.46 -8.02 -12.26
C ALA A 511 -5.75 -8.05 -13.08
N LEU A 512 -5.91 -7.12 -14.02
CA LEU A 512 -7.10 -7.02 -14.87
C LEU A 512 -7.19 -8.18 -15.86
N GLU A 513 -6.12 -8.46 -16.61
CA GLU A 513 -6.19 -9.45 -17.69
C GLU A 513 -6.07 -10.89 -17.20
N LYS A 514 -5.15 -11.16 -16.26
CA LYS A 514 -4.80 -12.52 -15.86
C LYS A 514 -5.58 -13.00 -14.65
N VAL A 515 -5.87 -12.10 -13.71
CA VAL A 515 -6.62 -12.48 -12.52
C VAL A 515 -8.11 -12.21 -12.73
N TRP A 516 -8.51 -10.95 -12.83
CA TRP A 516 -9.90 -10.55 -12.87
C TRP A 516 -10.62 -11.05 -14.14
N ARG A 517 -10.09 -10.82 -15.34
CA ARG A 517 -10.76 -11.22 -16.59
C ARG A 517 -10.85 -12.73 -16.73
N ASP A 518 -9.69 -13.40 -16.69
CA ASP A 518 -9.59 -14.82 -16.99
C ASP A 518 -10.24 -15.68 -15.89
N HIS A 519 -10.07 -15.30 -14.61
CA HIS A 519 -10.65 -16.05 -13.52
C HIS A 519 -12.04 -15.59 -13.12
N PHE A 520 -12.44 -14.32 -13.19
CA PHE A 520 -13.77 -13.86 -12.72
C PHE A 520 -14.72 -13.54 -13.87
N LEU A 521 -14.37 -12.58 -14.72
CA LEU A 521 -15.28 -12.01 -15.71
C LEU A 521 -15.74 -13.04 -16.76
N LEU A 522 -14.82 -13.69 -17.47
CA LEU A 522 -15.19 -14.61 -18.56
C LEU A 522 -15.98 -15.82 -18.05
N PRO A 523 -15.60 -16.48 -16.93
CA PRO A 523 -16.42 -17.54 -16.36
C PRO A 523 -17.81 -17.08 -15.94
N THR A 524 -17.95 -15.85 -15.42
CA THR A 524 -19.27 -15.27 -15.09
C THR A 524 -20.12 -15.07 -16.33
N VAL A 525 -19.55 -14.63 -17.46
CA VAL A 525 -20.33 -14.52 -18.71
C VAL A 525 -20.78 -15.89 -19.22
N GLN A 526 -19.90 -16.90 -19.12
CA GLN A 526 -20.21 -18.26 -19.57
C GLN A 526 -21.30 -18.91 -18.71
N ASN A 527 -21.24 -18.73 -17.39
CA ASN A 527 -22.11 -19.38 -16.41
C ASN A 527 -22.75 -18.34 -15.49
N PHE A 528 -23.49 -17.41 -16.08
CA PHE A 528 -24.04 -16.27 -15.35
C PHE A 528 -24.96 -16.68 -14.19
N THR A 529 -24.61 -16.17 -13.01
CA THR A 529 -25.47 -16.09 -11.82
C THR A 529 -25.34 -14.68 -11.24
N MET A 530 -26.34 -14.24 -10.47
CA MET A 530 -26.26 -12.94 -9.81
C MET A 530 -25.04 -12.82 -8.88
N GLN A 531 -24.78 -13.86 -8.08
CA GLN A 531 -23.62 -13.88 -7.17
C GLN A 531 -22.30 -13.77 -7.94
N SER A 532 -22.13 -14.51 -9.03
CA SER A 532 -20.89 -14.46 -9.83
C SER A 532 -20.63 -13.09 -10.46
N ALA A 533 -21.69 -12.33 -10.77
CA ALA A 533 -21.56 -10.99 -11.31
C ALA A 533 -21.16 -9.96 -10.24
N LEU A 534 -21.66 -10.10 -9.01
CA LEU A 534 -21.27 -9.26 -7.88
C LEU A 534 -19.80 -9.45 -7.49
N SER A 535 -19.29 -10.69 -7.56
CA SER A 535 -17.87 -11.01 -7.31
C SER A 535 -16.89 -10.50 -8.38
N CYS A 536 -17.36 -9.81 -9.42
CA CYS A 536 -16.53 -9.20 -10.45
C CYS A 536 -16.20 -7.73 -10.14
N THR A 537 -16.39 -7.25 -8.91
CA THR A 537 -16.08 -5.85 -8.60
C THR A 537 -14.57 -5.61 -8.60
N ILE A 538 -14.14 -4.48 -9.15
CA ILE A 538 -12.78 -3.97 -9.07
C ILE A 538 -12.73 -2.72 -8.19
N LEU A 539 -11.69 -2.64 -7.36
CA LEU A 539 -11.36 -1.50 -6.51
C LEU A 539 -9.93 -1.01 -6.81
N GLY A 540 -9.66 0.22 -6.38
CA GLY A 540 -8.31 0.72 -6.23
C GLY A 540 -8.10 1.39 -4.88
N GLY A 541 -6.88 1.22 -4.37
CA GLY A 541 -6.39 1.83 -3.14
C GLY A 541 -4.89 2.06 -3.26
N SER A 542 -4.27 2.66 -2.25
CA SER A 542 -2.85 3.02 -2.31
C SER A 542 -1.90 2.11 -1.56
N ASP A 543 -2.42 1.29 -0.63
CA ASP A 543 -1.61 0.44 0.27
C ASP A 543 -0.56 1.29 1.01
N ALA A 544 -0.99 2.49 1.41
CA ALA A 544 -0.10 3.50 1.95
C ALA A 544 0.13 3.29 3.45
N HIS A 545 1.39 3.39 3.84
CA HIS A 545 1.95 3.16 5.17
C HIS A 545 2.58 4.46 5.69
N MET A 546 1.75 5.50 5.85
CA MET A 546 2.21 6.90 5.93
C MET A 546 2.90 7.42 4.67
N ASP A 547 2.58 6.87 3.51
CA ASP A 547 3.19 7.27 2.25
C ASP A 547 2.48 8.52 1.68
N PHE A 548 2.38 9.64 2.42
CA PHE A 548 1.61 10.80 1.94
C PHE A 548 2.30 11.50 0.78
N ASN A 549 3.64 11.63 0.80
CA ASN A 549 4.41 12.25 -0.28
C ASN A 549 4.95 11.23 -1.28
N PHE A 550 5.50 10.14 -0.77
CA PHE A 550 6.12 9.05 -1.51
C PHE A 550 6.15 7.79 -0.64
N ALA A 551 6.26 6.63 -1.28
CA ALA A 551 6.27 5.37 -0.55
C ALA A 551 7.68 4.90 -0.23
N LEU A 552 7.87 4.48 1.01
CA LEU A 552 9.07 3.77 1.47
C LEU A 552 8.72 2.28 1.63
N ARG A 553 9.28 1.45 0.77
CA ARG A 553 9.19 -0.01 0.88
C ARG A 553 10.54 -0.53 1.39
N PRO A 554 10.66 -0.85 2.69
CA PRO A 554 11.86 -1.50 3.17
C PRO A 554 11.94 -2.89 2.54
N ASN A 555 13.09 -3.20 1.96
CA ASN A 555 13.43 -4.58 1.64
C ASN A 555 14.36 -5.07 2.77
N PRO A 556 13.80 -5.69 3.82
CA PRO A 556 14.55 -6.05 5.04
C PRO A 556 15.67 -7.04 4.73
N ILE A 557 15.52 -7.81 3.65
CA ILE A 557 16.46 -8.84 3.23
C ILE A 557 17.75 -8.23 2.64
N TYR A 558 17.67 -7.09 1.97
CA TYR A 558 18.83 -6.43 1.36
C TYR A 558 19.30 -5.17 2.08
N VAL A 559 18.64 -4.77 3.17
CA VAL A 559 18.82 -3.43 3.77
C VAL A 559 18.71 -2.36 2.66
N LEU A 560 17.82 -2.63 1.70
CA LEU A 560 17.58 -1.80 0.54
C LEU A 560 16.28 -1.06 0.81
N LEU A 561 16.36 0.26 0.78
CA LEU A 561 15.19 1.10 0.85
C LEU A 561 14.75 1.41 -0.57
N ILE A 562 13.53 0.99 -0.92
CA ILE A 562 12.94 1.26 -2.22
C ILE A 562 11.98 2.42 -2.02
N PHE A 563 12.31 3.56 -2.62
CA PHE A 563 11.43 4.71 -2.67
C PHE A 563 10.68 4.70 -3.98
N THR A 564 9.38 4.90 -3.93
CA THR A 564 8.56 5.04 -5.13
C THR A 564 7.72 6.30 -5.03
N ASP A 565 7.28 6.84 -6.17
CA ASP A 565 6.29 7.91 -6.15
C ASP A 565 4.85 7.41 -5.95
N ASN A 566 4.64 6.15 -5.53
CA ASN A 566 3.35 5.78 -4.99
C ASN A 566 3.05 6.66 -3.77
N ALA A 567 1.83 7.14 -3.66
CA ALA A 567 1.45 8.05 -2.58
C ALA A 567 -0.03 7.87 -2.25
N PHE A 568 -0.38 8.13 -1.01
CA PHE A 568 -1.74 8.06 -0.51
C PHE A 568 -2.71 8.91 -1.35
N GLY A 569 -3.82 8.31 -1.81
CA GLY A 569 -4.82 8.99 -2.63
C GLY A 569 -4.38 9.30 -4.07
N LYS A 570 -3.31 8.67 -4.56
CA LYS A 570 -2.90 8.72 -5.97
C LYS A 570 -3.74 7.78 -6.84
N VAL A 571 -3.93 6.56 -6.39
CA VAL A 571 -4.97 5.63 -6.88
C VAL A 571 -6.23 5.86 -6.04
N ARG A 572 -7.40 5.83 -6.68
CA ARG A 572 -8.68 6.12 -6.03
C ARG A 572 -9.77 5.18 -6.53
N THR A 573 -10.72 4.92 -5.64
CA THR A 573 -12.03 4.38 -5.99
C THR A 573 -13.05 5.52 -5.90
N LEU A 574 -13.76 5.78 -7.00
CA LEU A 574 -14.85 6.73 -7.07
C LEU A 574 -16.17 5.95 -6.96
N ALA A 575 -16.91 6.13 -5.88
CA ALA A 575 -18.16 5.41 -5.63
C ALA A 575 -19.39 6.30 -5.89
N TYR A 576 -20.41 5.75 -6.55
CA TYR A 576 -21.69 6.41 -6.79
C TYR A 576 -22.63 6.16 -5.62
N ILE A 577 -22.89 7.20 -4.84
CA ILE A 577 -23.69 7.15 -3.62
C ILE A 577 -24.64 8.36 -3.55
N PRO A 578 -25.88 8.21 -4.06
CA PRO A 578 -26.90 9.23 -3.98
C PRO A 578 -27.13 9.74 -2.56
N GLY A 579 -26.97 11.05 -2.36
CA GLY A 579 -27.21 11.68 -1.07
C GLY A 579 -26.10 11.53 -0.02
N PHE A 580 -24.93 10.96 -0.35
CA PHE A 580 -23.83 10.76 0.60
C PHE A 580 -23.46 12.01 1.42
N LYS A 581 -23.29 13.15 0.72
CA LYS A 581 -22.96 14.45 1.35
C LYS A 581 -24.14 15.10 2.09
N LYS A 582 -25.38 14.63 1.86
CA LYS A 582 -26.60 15.11 2.55
C LYS A 582 -26.84 14.37 3.86
N THR A 583 -26.31 13.15 3.97
CA THR A 583 -26.38 12.33 5.17
C THR A 583 -25.34 12.77 6.18
N SER A 584 -25.74 13.09 7.41
CA SER A 584 -24.81 13.45 8.50
C SER A 584 -24.53 12.29 9.47
N SER A 585 -25.21 11.17 9.30
CA SER A 585 -25.04 9.98 10.15
C SER A 585 -23.87 9.13 9.64
N TYR A 586 -22.84 8.98 10.48
CA TYR A 586 -21.69 8.12 10.19
C TYR A 586 -22.11 6.69 9.79
N ALA A 587 -23.00 6.08 10.58
CA ALA A 587 -23.44 4.71 10.34
C ALA A 587 -24.17 4.56 9.00
N GLU A 588 -24.97 5.55 8.63
CA GLU A 588 -25.72 5.55 7.37
C GLU A 588 -24.79 5.79 6.17
N GLN A 589 -23.86 6.75 6.26
CA GLN A 589 -22.87 6.99 5.21
C GLN A 589 -22.00 5.75 4.96
N LYS A 590 -21.55 5.08 6.03
CA LYS A 590 -20.79 3.84 5.95
C LYS A 590 -21.58 2.72 5.27
N GLU A 591 -22.82 2.49 5.67
CA GLU A 591 -23.70 1.48 5.05
C GLU A 591 -23.94 1.78 3.57
N LEU A 592 -24.18 3.04 3.21
CA LEU A 592 -24.35 3.46 1.81
C LEU A 592 -23.08 3.20 0.98
N LEU A 593 -21.89 3.49 1.53
CA LEU A 593 -20.60 3.22 0.88
C LEU A 593 -20.38 1.72 0.66
N VAL A 594 -20.48 0.92 1.72
CA VAL A 594 -20.27 -0.53 1.63
C VAL A 594 -21.27 -1.17 0.66
N ARG A 595 -22.53 -0.69 0.66
CA ARG A 595 -23.54 -1.12 -0.31
C ARG A 595 -23.18 -0.77 -1.74
N ALA A 596 -22.66 0.44 -2.00
CA ALA A 596 -22.24 0.84 -3.33
C ALA A 596 -21.08 -0.03 -3.83
N LEU A 597 -20.06 -0.28 -2.99
CA LEU A 597 -18.93 -1.14 -3.33
C LEU A 597 -19.36 -2.59 -3.56
N ARG A 598 -20.26 -3.14 -2.73
CA ARG A 598 -20.80 -4.51 -2.89
C ARG A 598 -21.47 -4.72 -4.25
N ARG A 599 -22.06 -3.65 -4.81
CA ARG A 599 -22.80 -3.67 -6.08
C ARG A 599 -21.92 -3.31 -7.28
N GLY A 600 -20.63 -3.04 -7.09
CA GLY A 600 -19.75 -2.54 -8.14
C GLY A 600 -20.14 -1.16 -8.66
N CYS A 601 -20.83 -0.35 -7.85
CA CYS A 601 -21.25 1.02 -8.18
C CYS A 601 -20.06 2.00 -8.10
N CYS A 602 -18.91 1.63 -8.64
CA CYS A 602 -17.69 2.41 -8.53
C CYS A 602 -16.80 2.32 -9.78
N VAL A 603 -15.85 3.23 -9.85
CA VAL A 603 -14.85 3.35 -10.91
C VAL A 603 -13.48 3.51 -10.25
N VAL A 604 -12.45 2.88 -10.83
CA VAL A 604 -11.08 2.97 -10.34
C VAL A 604 -10.31 3.94 -11.22
N THR A 605 -9.55 4.87 -10.63
CA THR A 605 -8.83 5.92 -11.38
C THR A 605 -7.60 6.44 -10.64
N ASP A 606 -6.61 6.95 -11.37
CA ASP A 606 -5.53 7.78 -10.84
C ASP A 606 -5.53 9.23 -11.38
N GLY A 607 -6.51 9.59 -12.21
CA GLY A 607 -6.52 10.85 -12.95
C GLY A 607 -7.78 11.05 -13.79
N PRO A 608 -7.84 10.51 -15.01
CA PRO A 608 -9.02 10.64 -15.87
C PRO A 608 -10.22 9.92 -15.26
N VAL A 609 -11.43 10.40 -15.51
CA VAL A 609 -12.64 9.74 -15.02
C VAL A 609 -13.62 9.58 -16.16
N VAL A 610 -14.07 8.35 -16.37
CA VAL A 610 -15.18 8.05 -17.27
C VAL A 610 -16.36 7.47 -16.47
N ILE A 611 -17.52 8.11 -16.59
CA ILE A 611 -18.77 7.66 -15.95
C ILE A 611 -19.72 7.13 -17.00
N PRO A 612 -19.97 5.81 -17.01
CA PRO A 612 -20.94 5.21 -17.91
C PRO A 612 -22.36 5.35 -17.37
N THR A 613 -23.31 5.65 -18.25
CA THR A 613 -24.75 5.65 -18.00
C THR A 613 -25.43 4.78 -19.03
N LEU A 614 -26.08 3.71 -18.58
CA LEU A 614 -26.93 2.89 -19.43
C LEU A 614 -28.26 3.60 -19.64
N VAL A 615 -28.61 3.87 -20.90
CA VAL A 615 -29.85 4.51 -21.29
C VAL A 615 -30.73 3.48 -21.98
N ILE A 616 -31.93 3.29 -21.45
CA ILE A 616 -32.89 2.28 -21.91
C ILE A 616 -34.12 3.02 -22.39
N THR A 617 -34.48 2.82 -23.65
CA THR A 617 -35.72 3.37 -24.22
C THR A 617 -36.69 2.22 -24.37
N HIS A 618 -37.74 2.26 -23.55
CA HIS A 618 -38.76 1.22 -23.49
C HIS A 618 -39.70 1.29 -24.71
N LYS A 619 -40.46 0.22 -24.92
CA LYS A 619 -41.43 0.11 -26.02
C LYS A 619 -42.48 1.23 -26.06
N ASP A 620 -42.81 1.82 -24.90
CA ASP A 620 -43.73 2.95 -24.77
C ASP A 620 -43.05 4.33 -24.94
N ASN A 621 -41.76 4.35 -25.30
CA ASN A 621 -40.87 5.51 -25.41
C ASN A 621 -40.52 6.20 -24.08
N THR A 622 -40.83 5.59 -22.93
CA THR A 622 -40.25 6.05 -21.66
C THR A 622 -38.74 5.74 -21.64
N VAL A 623 -37.97 6.55 -20.91
CA VAL A 623 -36.51 6.43 -20.85
C VAL A 623 -36.07 6.23 -19.41
N THR A 624 -35.35 5.14 -19.17
CA THR A 624 -34.68 4.86 -17.90
C THR A 624 -33.18 5.09 -18.05
N ARG A 625 -32.57 5.77 -17.07
CA ARG A 625 -31.13 6.03 -17.01
C ARG A 625 -30.53 5.39 -15.76
N LEU A 626 -29.53 4.53 -15.95
CA LEU A 626 -28.84 3.82 -14.88
C LEU A 626 -27.35 4.17 -14.90
N VAL A 627 -26.93 5.01 -13.94
CA VAL A 627 -25.52 5.36 -13.74
C VAL A 627 -24.80 4.11 -13.23
N CYS A 628 -23.70 3.70 -13.89
CA CYS A 628 -23.00 2.43 -13.63
C CYS A 628 -23.89 1.18 -13.65
N GLY A 629 -25.00 1.21 -14.39
CA GLY A 629 -25.92 0.05 -14.48
C GLY A 629 -26.75 -0.20 -13.22
N VAL A 630 -26.71 0.71 -12.25
CA VAL A 630 -27.33 0.53 -10.93
C VAL A 630 -28.83 0.75 -11.01
N THR A 631 -29.60 -0.28 -10.70
CA THR A 631 -31.06 -0.21 -10.54
C THR A 631 -31.45 0.35 -9.16
N GLN A 632 -32.66 0.88 -9.04
CA GLN A 632 -33.24 1.24 -7.73
C GLN A 632 -33.60 0.01 -6.88
N ASP A 633 -33.72 -1.17 -7.48
CA ASP A 633 -34.01 -2.41 -6.76
C ASP A 633 -32.75 -2.96 -6.08
N GLU A 634 -32.76 -2.99 -4.75
CA GLU A 634 -31.68 -3.54 -3.94
C GLU A 634 -31.50 -5.05 -4.13
N ASN A 635 -32.54 -5.76 -4.60
CA ASN A 635 -32.51 -7.22 -4.79
C ASN A 635 -32.07 -7.63 -6.20
N SER A 636 -32.07 -6.71 -7.16
CA SER A 636 -31.65 -6.97 -8.53
C SER A 636 -30.75 -5.85 -9.02
N PRO A 637 -29.43 -5.89 -8.72
CA PRO A 637 -28.50 -4.85 -9.13
C PRO A 637 -28.31 -4.75 -10.65
N PHE A 638 -28.92 -5.67 -11.40
CA PHE A 638 -28.85 -5.77 -12.85
C PHE A 638 -30.20 -5.41 -13.46
N TYR A 639 -30.14 -4.86 -14.67
CA TYR A 639 -31.34 -4.59 -15.46
C TYR A 639 -31.65 -5.77 -16.38
N SER A 640 -32.89 -6.27 -16.30
CA SER A 640 -33.42 -7.30 -17.21
C SER A 640 -34.21 -6.64 -18.35
N LEU A 641 -33.69 -6.77 -19.58
CA LEU A 641 -34.29 -6.20 -20.78
C LEU A 641 -35.63 -6.86 -21.10
N GLN A 642 -36.62 -6.01 -21.39
CA GLN A 642 -37.92 -6.42 -21.88
C GLN A 642 -37.94 -6.46 -23.41
N GLU A 643 -38.89 -7.20 -23.97
CA GLU A 643 -39.07 -7.25 -25.43
C GLU A 643 -39.46 -5.86 -25.98
N GLY A 644 -38.68 -5.36 -26.95
CA GLY A 644 -38.89 -4.05 -27.55
C GLY A 644 -38.11 -2.90 -26.90
N ASP A 645 -37.38 -3.16 -25.81
CA ASP A 645 -36.41 -2.19 -25.27
C ASP A 645 -35.24 -1.98 -26.26
N SER A 646 -34.81 -0.73 -26.42
CA SER A 646 -33.54 -0.36 -27.07
C SER A 646 -32.60 0.29 -26.06
N PHE A 647 -31.30 0.22 -26.28
CA PHE A 647 -30.34 0.65 -25.27
C PHE A 647 -29.07 1.25 -25.87
N ALA A 648 -28.54 2.23 -25.15
CA ALA A 648 -27.32 2.93 -25.49
C ALA A 648 -26.47 3.15 -24.25
N LEU A 649 -25.17 3.24 -24.44
CA LEU A 649 -24.24 3.67 -23.41
C LEU A 649 -23.90 5.13 -23.64
N GLU A 650 -24.37 6.00 -22.76
CA GLU A 650 -23.86 7.36 -22.64
C GLU A 650 -22.65 7.35 -21.69
N TYR A 651 -21.67 8.21 -21.92
CA TYR A 651 -20.59 8.40 -20.97
C TYR A 651 -20.18 9.85 -20.85
N GLN A 652 -19.77 10.24 -19.64
CA GLN A 652 -19.11 11.50 -19.36
C GLN A 652 -17.63 11.24 -19.11
N LEU A 653 -16.76 11.90 -19.87
CA LEU A 653 -15.31 11.89 -19.65
C LEU A 653 -14.90 13.25 -19.07
N GLU A 654 -14.19 13.23 -17.96
CA GLU A 654 -13.47 14.38 -17.43
C GLU A 654 -12.00 14.01 -17.25
N VAL A 655 -11.12 14.85 -17.77
CA VAL A 655 -9.68 14.71 -17.60
C VAL A 655 -9.21 15.86 -16.71
N PRO A 656 -8.38 15.61 -15.68
CA PRO A 656 -7.81 16.67 -14.85
C PRO A 656 -7.20 17.76 -15.70
N GLU A 657 -7.35 19.02 -15.29
CA GLU A 657 -6.90 20.16 -16.07
C GLU A 657 -5.40 20.09 -16.39
N GLU A 658 -4.62 19.54 -15.46
CA GLU A 658 -3.16 19.37 -15.58
C GLU A 658 -2.76 18.30 -16.61
N SER A 659 -3.73 17.47 -17.01
CA SER A 659 -3.59 16.47 -18.07
C SER A 659 -4.28 16.91 -19.36
N ARG A 660 -4.84 18.12 -19.46
CA ARG A 660 -5.44 18.61 -20.71
C ARG A 660 -4.39 18.81 -21.80
N GLY A 661 -4.76 18.48 -23.03
CA GLY A 661 -3.88 18.56 -24.20
C GLY A 661 -3.09 17.27 -24.49
N VAL A 662 -3.17 16.27 -23.62
CA VAL A 662 -2.62 14.93 -23.87
C VAL A 662 -3.64 14.05 -24.59
N LYS A 663 -3.16 13.05 -25.34
CA LYS A 663 -4.04 12.14 -26.07
C LYS A 663 -4.81 11.29 -25.06
N THR A 664 -6.13 11.30 -25.15
CA THR A 664 -6.99 10.40 -24.37
C THR A 664 -7.55 9.32 -25.30
N GLU A 665 -7.61 8.07 -24.83
CA GLU A 665 -8.16 6.93 -25.56
C GLU A 665 -9.24 6.27 -24.69
N ILE A 666 -10.46 6.18 -25.20
CA ILE A 666 -11.56 5.44 -24.57
C ILE A 666 -11.72 4.10 -25.27
N ARG A 667 -11.86 3.04 -24.47
CA ARG A 667 -11.98 1.65 -24.91
C ARG A 667 -13.24 1.05 -24.31
N LEU A 668 -14.14 0.54 -25.16
CA LEU A 668 -15.32 -0.21 -24.72
C LEU A 668 -15.05 -1.70 -24.84
N PHE A 669 -15.26 -2.40 -23.74
CA PHE A 669 -15.13 -3.83 -23.61
C PHE A 669 -16.49 -4.50 -23.48
N TYR A 670 -16.68 -5.60 -24.20
CA TYR A 670 -17.90 -6.41 -24.18
C TYR A 670 -17.61 -7.84 -24.68
N PRO A 671 -18.39 -8.84 -24.28
CA PRO A 671 -18.20 -10.20 -24.74
C PRO A 671 -18.61 -10.36 -26.21
N GLN A 672 -17.80 -11.08 -26.98
CA GLN A 672 -18.08 -11.47 -28.36
C GLN A 672 -17.73 -12.94 -28.56
N LYS A 673 -18.51 -13.65 -29.38
CA LYS A 673 -18.21 -15.02 -29.78
C LYS A 673 -17.51 -15.03 -31.13
N ARG A 674 -16.37 -15.71 -31.20
CA ARG A 674 -15.68 -16.00 -32.46
C ARG A 674 -15.24 -17.46 -32.45
N ASP A 675 -15.47 -18.18 -33.55
CA ASP A 675 -15.02 -19.57 -33.72
C ASP A 675 -15.38 -20.53 -32.56
N LYS A 676 -16.55 -20.31 -31.92
CA LYS A 676 -17.11 -21.03 -30.75
C LYS A 676 -16.52 -20.70 -29.38
N GLU A 677 -15.52 -19.82 -29.32
CA GLU A 677 -14.95 -19.32 -28.07
C GLU A 677 -15.48 -17.92 -27.75
N LEU A 678 -15.53 -17.62 -26.45
CA LEU A 678 -15.95 -16.33 -25.92
C LEU A 678 -14.70 -15.50 -25.62
N PHE A 679 -14.65 -14.27 -26.14
CA PHE A 679 -13.56 -13.34 -25.88
C PHE A 679 -14.12 -11.96 -25.54
N GLU A 680 -13.27 -11.12 -24.97
CA GLU A 680 -13.55 -9.71 -24.77
C GLU A 680 -13.15 -8.93 -26.03
N ALA A 681 -14.12 -8.31 -26.70
CA ALA A 681 -13.91 -7.41 -27.82
C ALA A 681 -13.62 -6.00 -27.32
N LYS A 682 -12.94 -5.20 -28.13
CA LYS A 682 -12.51 -3.84 -27.80
C LYS A 682 -12.73 -2.88 -28.96
N ASP A 683 -13.52 -1.83 -28.73
CA ASP A 683 -13.70 -0.70 -29.65
C ASP A 683 -13.03 0.56 -29.11
N THR A 684 -12.32 1.31 -29.96
CA THR A 684 -11.82 2.66 -29.62
C THR A 684 -12.88 3.71 -29.97
N ILE A 685 -13.15 4.63 -29.05
CA ILE A 685 -14.25 5.59 -29.15
C ILE A 685 -13.73 7.04 -29.10
N ASP A 686 -14.43 7.96 -29.77
CA ASP A 686 -14.15 9.41 -29.79
C ASP A 686 -14.36 10.05 -28.39
N ILE A 687 -13.64 11.13 -28.09
CA ILE A 687 -13.29 11.55 -26.72
C ILE A 687 -14.13 12.68 -26.12
N THR A 688 -15.02 13.33 -26.86
CA THR A 688 -15.58 14.63 -26.39
C THR A 688 -16.88 14.52 -25.58
N GLN A 689 -17.71 13.52 -25.85
CA GLN A 689 -18.91 13.06 -25.13
C GLN A 689 -19.64 12.16 -26.12
N GLY A 690 -19.98 10.94 -25.73
CA GLY A 690 -20.46 9.95 -26.67
C GLY A 690 -21.70 9.23 -26.19
N ARG A 691 -22.60 8.99 -27.15
CA ARG A 691 -23.65 8.01 -27.03
C ARG A 691 -23.33 6.88 -28.00
N ILE A 692 -23.15 5.68 -27.46
CA ILE A 692 -22.84 4.48 -28.23
C ILE A 692 -24.12 3.66 -28.28
N SER A 693 -24.70 3.47 -29.47
CA SER A 693 -25.75 2.45 -29.62
C SER A 693 -25.13 1.07 -29.41
N LEU A 694 -25.80 0.26 -28.59
CA LEU A 694 -25.35 -1.08 -28.24
C LEU A 694 -26.22 -2.16 -28.91
N ASP A 695 -27.28 -1.77 -29.64
CA ASP A 695 -28.33 -2.68 -30.10
C ASP A 695 -27.77 -3.86 -30.91
N SER A 696 -26.87 -3.58 -31.86
CA SER A 696 -26.22 -4.61 -32.68
C SER A 696 -25.31 -5.53 -31.86
N LYS A 697 -24.61 -5.00 -30.84
CA LYS A 697 -23.72 -5.77 -29.98
C LYS A 697 -24.51 -6.76 -29.13
N VAL A 698 -25.57 -6.30 -28.48
CA VAL A 698 -26.43 -7.17 -27.65
C VAL A 698 -27.24 -8.14 -28.49
N GLN A 699 -27.75 -7.74 -29.66
CA GLN A 699 -28.46 -8.66 -30.55
C GLN A 699 -27.56 -9.84 -30.93
N SER A 700 -26.28 -9.58 -31.25
CA SER A 700 -25.33 -10.66 -31.54
C SER A 700 -25.10 -11.58 -30.34
N ALA A 701 -25.06 -11.04 -29.12
CA ALA A 701 -24.79 -11.78 -27.89
C ALA A 701 -25.98 -12.59 -27.37
N ARG A 702 -27.21 -12.10 -27.59
CA ARG A 702 -28.47 -12.74 -27.16
C ARG A 702 -28.63 -14.15 -27.68
N GLU A 703 -28.04 -14.47 -28.83
CA GLU A 703 -28.13 -15.79 -29.44
C GLU A 703 -27.39 -16.88 -28.65
N PHE A 704 -26.47 -16.52 -27.75
CA PHE A 704 -25.60 -17.51 -27.09
C PHE A 704 -25.26 -17.22 -25.63
N LEU A 705 -25.68 -16.09 -25.05
CA LEU A 705 -25.48 -15.76 -23.65
C LEU A 705 -26.80 -15.60 -22.90
N LYS A 706 -26.73 -15.66 -21.57
CA LYS A 706 -27.83 -15.28 -20.66
C LYS A 706 -27.71 -13.83 -20.17
N ALA A 707 -26.51 -13.27 -20.25
CA ALA A 707 -26.19 -11.93 -19.85
C ALA A 707 -25.02 -11.39 -20.70
N ILE A 708 -24.97 -10.08 -20.84
CA ILE A 708 -23.84 -9.35 -21.42
C ILE A 708 -23.35 -8.32 -20.41
N TYR A 709 -22.08 -7.93 -20.51
CA TYR A 709 -21.57 -6.77 -19.79
C TYR A 709 -20.99 -5.73 -20.75
N PHE A 710 -20.92 -4.49 -20.26
CA PHE A 710 -20.15 -3.42 -20.86
C PHE A 710 -19.22 -2.81 -19.83
N ARG A 711 -17.99 -2.53 -20.22
CA ARG A 711 -17.00 -1.85 -19.37
C ARG A 711 -16.23 -0.83 -20.19
N ILE A 712 -15.88 0.29 -19.58
CA ILE A 712 -15.06 1.31 -20.21
C ILE A 712 -13.71 1.38 -19.52
N GLU A 713 -12.64 1.45 -20.31
CA GLU A 713 -11.35 1.94 -19.85
C GLU A 713 -11.02 3.25 -20.56
N CYS A 714 -10.36 4.15 -19.83
CA CYS A 714 -9.91 5.43 -20.36
C CYS A 714 -8.46 5.66 -19.96
N ASN A 715 -7.61 5.86 -20.97
CA ASN A 715 -6.17 6.07 -20.78
C ASN A 715 -5.79 7.45 -21.29
N THR A 716 -5.02 8.18 -20.50
CA THR A 716 -4.36 9.42 -20.91
C THR A 716 -2.90 9.14 -21.19
N VAL A 717 -2.42 9.62 -22.33
CA VAL A 717 -1.10 9.29 -22.86
C VAL A 717 -0.37 10.59 -23.22
N ALA A 718 0.82 10.77 -22.65
CA ALA A 718 1.70 11.90 -22.95
C ALA A 718 2.22 11.87 -24.40
N GLU A 719 2.86 12.96 -24.84
CA GLU A 719 3.41 13.10 -26.20
C GLU A 719 4.43 12.00 -26.58
N ASP A 720 5.15 11.46 -25.59
CA ASP A 720 6.11 10.36 -25.77
C ASP A 720 5.47 8.96 -25.75
N ASN A 721 4.14 8.90 -25.85
CA ASN A 721 3.30 7.70 -25.74
C ASN A 721 3.35 6.99 -24.38
N LYS A 722 3.89 7.62 -23.31
CA LYS A 722 3.78 7.06 -21.97
C LYS A 722 2.40 7.31 -21.40
N MET A 723 1.80 6.28 -20.83
CA MET A 723 0.53 6.41 -20.12
C MET A 723 0.75 7.18 -18.82
N ILE A 724 -0.02 8.25 -18.63
CA ILE A 724 0.08 9.16 -17.48
C ILE A 724 -1.19 9.19 -16.65
N GLY A 725 -2.23 8.46 -17.05
CA GLY A 725 -3.40 8.25 -16.22
C GLY A 725 -4.30 7.17 -16.81
N TYR A 726 -5.02 6.50 -15.93
CA TYR A 726 -5.82 5.33 -16.21
C TYR A 726 -7.13 5.40 -15.42
N CYS A 727 -8.19 4.91 -16.05
CA CYS A 727 -9.52 4.77 -15.45
C CYS A 727 -10.15 3.48 -15.95
N CYS A 728 -10.76 2.71 -15.06
CA CYS A 728 -11.47 1.49 -15.42
C CYS A 728 -12.78 1.39 -14.63
N THR A 729 -13.87 1.15 -15.34
CA THR A 729 -15.19 1.00 -14.73
C THR A 729 -15.43 -0.45 -14.31
N ASN A 730 -16.33 -0.66 -13.37
CA ASN A 730 -16.92 -1.98 -13.16
C ASN A 730 -17.79 -2.41 -14.36
N PRO A 731 -18.02 -3.73 -14.56
CA PRO A 731 -18.88 -4.23 -15.61
C PRO A 731 -20.35 -3.87 -15.35
N ILE A 732 -20.98 -3.23 -16.33
CA ILE A 732 -22.43 -2.99 -16.37
C ILE A 732 -23.09 -4.22 -16.97
N TRP A 733 -23.76 -5.01 -16.14
CA TRP A 733 -24.44 -6.22 -16.58
C TRP A 733 -25.87 -5.93 -17.08
N ILE A 734 -26.24 -6.62 -18.14
CA ILE A 734 -27.56 -6.61 -18.73
C ILE A 734 -28.01 -8.06 -18.93
N THR A 735 -29.22 -8.37 -18.47
CA THR A 735 -29.84 -9.69 -18.63
C THR A 735 -31.08 -9.59 -19.52
N TRP A 736 -31.68 -10.72 -19.86
CA TRP A 736 -32.97 -10.82 -20.54
C TRP A 736 -33.64 -12.13 -20.11
N GLU A 737 -34.97 -12.19 -20.24
CA GLU A 737 -35.76 -13.40 -20.00
C GLU A 737 -35.78 -14.35 -21.21
#